data_AF-A0A0S9D1E9-F1
#
_entry.id   AF-A0A0S9D1E9-F1
#
_cell.length_a   1.000
_cell.length_b   1.000
_cell.length_c   1.000
_cell.angle_alpha   90.00
_cell.angle_beta   90.00
_cell.angle_gamma   90.00
#
_symmetry.space_group_name_H-M   'P 1'
#
loop_
_entity.id
_entity.type
_entity.pdbx_description
1 polymer ?
#
loop_
_entity_poly.entity_id
_entity_poly.type
_entity_poly.pdbx_seq_one_letter_code
_entity_poly.pdbx_strand_id
1 'polypeptide(L)'
;MVADGQYPEYWEADVILRDGGTAHLRPISPTDADAVQAFHVRQSQASIYLRFFTYKAKLSAKELTRFTEVDHRDRVAFVITRGADIIGIGRYDRLDDPLEAEVAFNVSDHHQGRGVGSILLEHLAVAARENGIRRFSAEVLPENRKMITVFAEAGYEVERHFDDGVVMLSFDIDPTRKSQAVMEAREHRAEARSMAELLTPSSVAVIGASREWGTVGHALLEHLVDGGFTGRIHAVNPEAFELGGMISYASLAEVPEQVDLAVIAVPHEEVDAVVDDCARAGVKGLLVVTAGYADDAGEGMVRQRALVHRARAHGMRVVGPASLGLVNTDPLVRLNASMAPDLPERGALSLFSQSAGLGVLLYASAHRRGLGVSSVISAGNRADVSGNDAMQFWEDDPSTRAVGLYFESIGNPRKFSRIARRLARTKPVIVAKSDVTGLQLPPGHAVRTSQAPPGALDSMLRQSGVMRVETTEQLMDIAQIVASQPLPGGGGIAVFSNSSALGKVVADGVVSQGMTVARLHTDLQLDAGQSVALPALAAAVDGALADPAVHAAVVTTLPARGLTAESVAACLQRCAESAGKPVVASFTGILDAALQLDGLVTAASAGGVSPAPLDATPEGEGKGGVQVEAAHDGSAPAGPSRAPAGPVTTAADGQAATPLALPLQRGLPCFTSPGAALAALGAVVRYARWRARDHGEFLDPEGVDVDAAAAVLATARRRVADVELSRLTGEECVALMAAYGIRLLPSARFTTAEEAVAEATRLGWPVALKTMDEHLRHRLDLGGVRLSIDDAASLRRNIAQMERVLAPFGSFGMEVQSMAPAGQACSIRAIEDPLMGPVVSFGLAGDAVNLLDDWAHAVPPLSTVDAADLVRSPRASRKLFGYQGLPPADVPAIEDLLARVALLKDNHPEIARLDLNPVLVATSGLTVLSAAIDVGNPQRRTDSARRAMRD
;
A
#
# COMPACT_ATOMS: atom_id res chain seq x y z
N MET A 1 -16.14 16.05 -17.37
CA MET A 1 -17.27 16.93 -17.70
C MET A 1 -18.52 16.07 -17.70
N VAL A 2 -19.40 16.35 -16.75
CA VAL A 2 -20.76 15.80 -16.67
C VAL A 2 -21.53 16.34 -17.89
N ALA A 3 -22.28 15.49 -18.60
CA ALA A 3 -23.22 15.99 -19.60
C ALA A 3 -24.37 16.70 -18.87
N ASP A 4 -24.83 17.87 -19.37
CA ASP A 4 -25.76 18.75 -18.65
C ASP A 4 -26.93 17.98 -18.00
N GLY A 5 -27.00 18.03 -16.66
CA GLY A 5 -28.08 17.43 -15.86
C GLY A 5 -28.03 15.91 -15.64
N GLN A 6 -26.98 15.19 -16.06
CA GLN A 6 -26.84 13.76 -15.74
C GLN A 6 -26.24 13.54 -14.34
N TYR A 7 -26.77 12.55 -13.61
CA TYR A 7 -26.28 12.18 -12.29
C TYR A 7 -24.84 11.64 -12.37
N PRO A 8 -23.86 12.25 -11.68
CA PRO A 8 -22.46 11.87 -11.78
C PRO A 8 -22.13 10.72 -10.81
N GLU A 9 -22.51 9.48 -11.18
CA GLU A 9 -22.25 8.26 -10.39
C GLU A 9 -20.77 8.11 -9.99
N TYR A 10 -19.85 8.63 -10.80
CA TYR A 10 -18.42 8.53 -10.55
C TYR A 10 -17.92 9.40 -9.38
N TRP A 11 -18.75 10.33 -8.85
CA TRP A 11 -18.45 11.06 -7.61
C TRP A 11 -18.87 10.31 -6.34
N GLU A 12 -19.55 9.17 -6.47
CA GLU A 12 -19.90 8.36 -5.31
C GLU A 12 -18.65 7.70 -4.70
N ALA A 13 -18.64 7.66 -3.36
CA ALA A 13 -17.53 7.06 -2.62
C ALA A 13 -18.01 6.53 -1.27
N ASP A 14 -17.48 5.37 -0.87
CA ASP A 14 -17.56 4.96 0.52
C ASP A 14 -16.41 5.61 1.30
N VAL A 15 -16.74 6.22 2.44
CA VAL A 15 -15.79 6.97 3.26
C VAL A 15 -15.71 6.36 4.65
N ILE A 16 -14.52 6.42 5.26
CA ILE A 16 -14.31 6.01 6.65
C ILE A 16 -14.29 7.27 7.51
N LEU A 17 -15.16 7.30 8.50
CA LEU A 17 -15.31 8.41 9.43
C LEU A 17 -14.21 8.36 10.50
N ARG A 18 -14.02 9.47 11.21
CA ARG A 18 -12.98 9.61 12.24
C ARG A 18 -13.10 8.58 13.37
N ASP A 19 -14.29 8.03 13.60
CA ASP A 19 -14.53 7.00 14.60
C ASP A 19 -14.31 5.56 14.10
N GLY A 20 -13.93 5.36 12.83
CA GLY A 20 -13.64 4.06 12.23
C GLY A 20 -14.82 3.42 11.48
N GLY A 21 -16.04 3.93 11.68
CA GLY A 21 -17.24 3.48 10.96
C GLY A 21 -17.28 4.01 9.52
N THR A 22 -18.03 3.33 8.65
CA THR A 22 -18.20 3.75 7.26
C THR A 22 -19.44 4.62 7.04
N ALA A 23 -19.45 5.36 5.94
CA ALA A 23 -20.61 6.04 5.40
C ALA A 23 -20.51 6.10 3.87
N HIS A 24 -21.62 6.40 3.20
CA HIS A 24 -21.67 6.49 1.76
C HIS A 24 -21.87 7.95 1.34
N LEU A 25 -20.96 8.49 0.54
CA LEU A 25 -21.05 9.81 -0.07
C LEU A 25 -21.55 9.67 -1.50
N ARG A 26 -22.55 10.48 -1.87
CA ARG A 26 -23.06 10.55 -3.24
C ARG A 26 -23.62 11.92 -3.60
N PRO A 27 -23.72 12.27 -4.89
CA PRO A 27 -24.46 13.46 -5.32
C PRO A 27 -25.91 13.40 -4.82
N ILE A 28 -26.48 14.58 -4.53
CA ILE A 28 -27.90 14.68 -4.19
C ILE A 28 -28.76 14.41 -5.43
N SER A 29 -29.94 13.82 -5.21
CA SER A 29 -30.95 13.58 -6.25
C SER A 29 -32.26 14.30 -5.89
N PRO A 30 -33.10 14.68 -6.87
CA PRO A 30 -34.45 15.18 -6.61
C PRO A 30 -35.28 14.27 -5.70
N THR A 31 -35.03 12.96 -5.72
CA THR A 31 -35.71 11.96 -4.86
C THR A 31 -35.38 12.09 -3.38
N ASP A 32 -34.37 12.87 -3.00
CA ASP A 32 -33.94 13.04 -1.61
C ASP A 32 -34.76 14.07 -0.83
N ALA A 33 -35.78 14.70 -1.44
CA ALA A 33 -36.54 15.80 -0.82
C ALA A 33 -37.10 15.44 0.56
N ASP A 34 -37.69 14.25 0.70
CA ASP A 34 -38.23 13.76 1.96
C ASP A 34 -37.12 13.47 2.99
N ALA A 35 -36.00 12.89 2.55
CA ALA A 35 -34.85 12.60 3.40
C ALA A 35 -34.17 13.89 3.90
N VAL A 36 -34.07 14.92 3.05
CA VAL A 36 -33.56 16.24 3.42
C VAL A 36 -34.50 16.94 4.40
N GLN A 37 -35.82 16.83 4.19
CA GLN A 37 -36.80 17.39 5.11
C GLN A 37 -36.73 16.70 6.49
N ALA A 38 -36.61 15.37 6.51
CA ALA A 38 -36.44 14.58 7.74
C ALA A 38 -35.12 14.91 8.44
N PHE A 39 -34.02 15.03 7.68
CA PHE A 39 -32.72 15.46 8.20
C PHE A 39 -32.82 16.84 8.87
N HIS A 40 -33.44 17.82 8.21
CA HIS A 40 -33.58 19.19 8.72
C HIS A 40 -34.36 19.25 10.04
N VAL A 41 -35.51 18.57 10.11
CA VAL A 41 -36.39 18.59 11.29
C VAL A 41 -35.76 17.93 12.51
N ARG A 42 -34.82 17.00 12.30
CA ARG A 42 -34.09 16.33 13.39
C ARG A 42 -32.95 17.17 13.97
N GLN A 43 -32.60 18.30 13.36
CA GLN A 43 -31.51 19.16 13.87
C GLN A 43 -31.98 20.06 15.01
N SER A 44 -31.07 20.40 15.92
CA SER A 44 -31.33 21.39 16.95
C SER A 44 -31.60 22.78 16.36
N GLN A 45 -32.34 23.60 17.10
CA GLN A 45 -32.60 24.99 16.72
C GLN A 45 -31.31 25.79 16.52
N ALA A 46 -30.29 25.50 17.34
CA ALA A 46 -28.98 26.11 17.25
C ALA A 46 -28.30 25.77 15.91
N SER A 47 -28.25 24.50 15.52
CA SER A 47 -27.63 24.09 14.25
C SER A 47 -28.37 24.63 13.03
N ILE A 48 -29.71 24.71 13.08
CA ILE A 48 -30.52 25.35 12.04
C ILE A 48 -30.19 26.84 11.95
N TYR A 49 -30.13 27.54 13.08
CA TYR A 49 -29.80 28.96 13.12
C TYR A 49 -28.39 29.23 12.58
N LEU A 50 -27.40 28.43 12.99
CA LEU A 50 -26.02 28.55 12.53
C LEU A 50 -25.85 28.32 11.02
N ARG A 51 -26.74 27.53 10.39
CA ARG A 51 -26.71 27.23 8.96
C ARG A 51 -27.49 28.24 8.10
N PHE A 52 -28.65 28.68 8.57
CA PHE A 52 -29.58 29.48 7.77
C PHE A 52 -29.70 30.94 8.23
N PHE A 53 -28.97 31.31 9.28
CA PHE A 53 -28.99 32.61 9.97
C PHE A 53 -30.38 33.01 10.49
N THR A 54 -31.30 32.05 10.51
CA THR A 54 -32.65 32.16 11.03
C THR A 54 -33.17 30.78 11.40
N TYR A 55 -34.09 30.71 12.34
CA TYR A 55 -34.73 29.46 12.70
C TYR A 55 -35.84 29.13 11.69
N LYS A 56 -35.75 27.94 11.10
CA LYS A 56 -36.77 27.37 10.21
C LYS A 56 -37.22 26.03 10.76
N ALA A 57 -38.46 25.93 11.24
CA ALA A 57 -38.97 24.67 11.79
C ALA A 57 -39.08 23.55 10.72
N LYS A 58 -39.33 23.93 9.47
CA LYS A 58 -39.35 23.04 8.30
C LYS A 58 -38.86 23.81 7.07
N LEU A 59 -38.50 23.09 6.01
CA LEU A 59 -38.16 23.70 4.73
C LEU A 59 -39.45 23.86 3.92
N SER A 60 -39.57 24.94 3.16
CA SER A 60 -40.67 25.10 2.21
C SER A 60 -40.48 24.20 1.00
N ALA A 61 -41.56 23.88 0.28
CA ALA A 61 -41.48 23.09 -0.95
C ALA A 61 -40.51 23.70 -1.97
N LYS A 62 -40.50 25.04 -2.08
CA LYS A 62 -39.56 25.76 -2.96
C LYS A 62 -38.09 25.59 -2.54
N GLU A 63 -37.82 25.57 -1.23
CA GLU A 63 -36.46 25.33 -0.72
C GLU A 63 -36.02 23.90 -0.92
N LEU A 64 -36.91 22.92 -0.69
CA LEU A 64 -36.62 21.51 -0.95
C LEU A 64 -36.27 21.28 -2.43
N THR A 65 -37.12 21.76 -3.35
CA THR A 65 -36.83 21.73 -4.79
C THR A 65 -35.50 22.40 -5.10
N ARG A 66 -35.24 23.60 -4.57
CA ARG A 66 -33.95 24.28 -4.77
C ARG A 66 -32.78 23.45 -4.21
N PHE A 67 -32.97 22.72 -3.12
CA PHE A 67 -31.88 21.99 -2.46
C PHE A 67 -31.57 20.64 -3.11
N THR A 68 -32.55 19.98 -3.71
CA THR A 68 -32.39 18.65 -4.31
C THR A 68 -32.28 18.66 -5.83
N GLU A 69 -32.84 19.66 -6.51
CA GLU A 69 -32.70 19.83 -7.97
C GLU A 69 -31.50 20.74 -8.28
N VAL A 70 -30.40 20.09 -8.68
CA VAL A 70 -29.11 20.71 -9.01
C VAL A 70 -28.65 20.27 -10.40
N ASP A 71 -27.84 21.09 -11.07
CA ASP A 71 -27.35 20.84 -12.44
C ASP A 71 -26.03 20.06 -12.50
N HIS A 72 -25.42 19.80 -11.34
CA HIS A 72 -24.12 19.14 -11.16
C HIS A 72 -22.93 19.89 -11.79
N ARG A 73 -23.09 21.18 -12.10
CA ARG A 73 -22.08 22.01 -12.76
C ARG A 73 -21.85 23.35 -12.07
N ASP A 74 -22.89 24.16 -12.00
CA ASP A 74 -22.89 25.46 -11.34
C ASP A 74 -23.46 25.33 -9.94
N ARG A 75 -24.32 24.33 -9.74
CA ARG A 75 -24.90 23.98 -8.45
C ARG A 75 -24.61 22.51 -8.20
N VAL A 76 -23.86 22.23 -7.15
CA VAL A 76 -23.51 20.86 -6.75
C VAL A 76 -23.85 20.68 -5.28
N ALA A 77 -24.41 19.52 -4.95
CA ALA A 77 -24.59 19.11 -3.57
C ALA A 77 -24.30 17.62 -3.42
N PHE A 78 -23.62 17.29 -2.33
CA PHE A 78 -23.34 15.94 -1.87
C PHE A 78 -24.11 15.66 -0.57
N VAL A 79 -24.55 14.41 -0.43
CA VAL A 79 -25.06 13.86 0.82
C VAL A 79 -24.13 12.76 1.28
N ILE A 80 -23.90 12.69 2.59
CA ILE A 80 -23.31 11.52 3.24
C ILE A 80 -24.44 10.80 3.96
N THR A 81 -24.62 9.51 3.68
CA THR A 81 -25.67 8.67 4.26
C THR A 81 -25.11 7.54 5.10
N ARG A 82 -25.92 7.10 6.07
CA ARG A 82 -25.76 5.85 6.82
C ARG A 82 -27.11 5.13 6.82
N GLY A 83 -27.20 4.02 6.10
CA GLY A 83 -28.45 3.39 5.71
C GLY A 83 -29.27 4.35 4.85
N ALA A 84 -30.54 4.54 5.22
CA ALA A 84 -31.42 5.51 4.58
C ALA A 84 -31.26 6.95 5.12
N ASP A 85 -30.53 7.14 6.22
CA ASP A 85 -30.42 8.45 6.88
C ASP A 85 -29.30 9.31 6.29
N ILE A 86 -29.63 10.55 5.93
CA ILE A 86 -28.63 11.59 5.66
C ILE A 86 -27.99 12.03 6.98
N ILE A 87 -26.66 11.99 7.05
CA ILE A 87 -25.88 12.43 8.21
C ILE A 87 -25.11 13.73 7.95
N GLY A 88 -25.00 14.15 6.69
CA GLY A 88 -24.45 15.44 6.32
C GLY A 88 -24.77 15.84 4.88
N ILE A 89 -24.86 17.14 4.63
CA ILE A 89 -25.09 17.75 3.32
C ILE A 89 -24.03 18.84 3.12
N GLY A 90 -23.32 18.79 2.00
CA GLY A 90 -22.41 19.84 1.56
C GLY A 90 -22.80 20.29 0.17
N ARG A 91 -22.74 21.59 -0.11
CA ARG A 91 -23.09 22.14 -1.42
C ARG A 91 -22.21 23.32 -1.79
N TYR A 92 -22.10 23.58 -3.09
CA TYR A 92 -21.68 24.88 -3.60
C TYR A 92 -22.66 25.40 -4.65
N ASP A 93 -22.74 26.72 -4.77
CA ASP A 93 -23.42 27.43 -5.85
C ASP A 93 -22.41 28.43 -6.46
N ARG A 94 -22.18 28.37 -7.79
CA ARG A 94 -21.24 29.24 -8.52
C ARG A 94 -21.70 30.69 -8.45
N LEU A 95 -20.75 31.60 -8.25
CA LEU A 95 -20.99 33.05 -8.19
C LEU A 95 -20.87 33.69 -9.58
N ASP A 96 -21.02 35.02 -9.63
CA ASP A 96 -20.88 35.81 -10.86
C ASP A 96 -19.47 35.69 -11.45
N ASP A 97 -18.44 35.53 -10.60
CA ASP A 97 -17.12 35.11 -11.04
C ASP A 97 -17.17 33.61 -11.38
N PRO A 98 -16.93 33.22 -12.64
CA PRO A 98 -16.97 31.82 -13.03
C PRO A 98 -15.92 30.96 -12.34
N LEU A 99 -14.88 31.54 -11.72
CA LEU A 99 -13.85 30.81 -10.98
C LEU A 99 -14.18 30.65 -9.49
N GLU A 100 -15.28 31.23 -9.00
CA GLU A 100 -15.64 31.24 -7.59
C GLU A 100 -17.01 30.57 -7.32
N ALA A 101 -17.13 29.89 -6.19
CA ALA A 101 -18.40 29.36 -5.70
C ALA A 101 -18.56 29.54 -4.19
N GLU A 102 -19.79 29.83 -3.75
CA GLU A 102 -20.14 29.87 -2.34
C GLU A 102 -20.37 28.44 -1.85
N VAL A 103 -19.69 28.03 -0.77
CA VAL A 103 -19.77 26.68 -0.20
C VAL A 103 -20.49 26.69 1.16
N ALA A 104 -21.34 25.69 1.39
CA ALA A 104 -22.08 25.57 2.63
C ALA A 104 -22.30 24.12 3.08
N PHE A 105 -22.33 23.90 4.40
CA PHE A 105 -22.40 22.57 5.01
C PHE A 105 -23.46 22.50 6.10
N ASN A 106 -24.14 21.36 6.20
CA ASN A 106 -25.03 21.03 7.32
C ASN A 106 -24.74 19.60 7.76
N VAL A 107 -24.30 19.39 9.00
CA VAL A 107 -23.91 18.08 9.55
C VAL A 107 -24.83 17.74 10.71
N SER A 108 -25.35 16.51 10.72
CA SER A 108 -26.23 16.01 11.78
C SER A 108 -25.59 16.21 13.15
N ASP A 109 -26.35 16.74 14.12
CA ASP A 109 -25.88 16.98 15.49
C ASP A 109 -25.25 15.71 16.12
N HIS A 110 -25.85 14.55 15.85
CA HIS A 110 -25.36 13.24 16.34
C HIS A 110 -24.08 12.75 15.67
N HIS A 111 -23.67 13.38 14.56
CA HIS A 111 -22.50 12.99 13.76
C HIS A 111 -21.43 14.09 13.68
N GLN A 112 -21.60 15.20 14.39
CA GLN A 112 -20.56 16.23 14.51
C GLN A 112 -19.29 15.66 15.17
N GLY A 113 -18.12 16.12 14.76
CA GLY A 113 -16.84 15.63 15.25
C GLY A 113 -16.34 14.32 14.60
N ARG A 114 -17.15 13.69 13.74
CA ARG A 114 -16.78 12.45 13.02
C ARG A 114 -16.06 12.68 11.68
N GLY A 115 -15.72 13.92 11.34
CA GLY A 115 -15.01 14.27 10.10
C GLY A 115 -15.90 14.50 8.87
N VAL A 116 -17.23 14.40 9.00
CA VAL A 116 -18.22 14.53 7.91
C VAL A 116 -18.03 15.82 7.10
N GLY A 117 -17.84 16.97 7.77
CA GLY A 117 -17.66 18.27 7.10
C GLY A 117 -16.37 18.34 6.26
N SER A 118 -15.26 17.82 6.78
CA SER A 118 -13.98 17.77 6.06
C SER A 118 -14.05 16.87 4.82
N ILE A 119 -14.72 15.72 4.94
CA ILE A 119 -14.94 14.80 3.81
C ILE A 119 -15.78 15.50 2.72
N LEU A 120 -16.89 16.15 3.10
CA LEU A 120 -17.71 16.92 2.17
C LEU A 120 -16.90 18.02 1.47
N LEU A 121 -16.08 18.77 2.22
CA LEU A 121 -15.27 19.85 1.65
C LEU A 121 -14.29 19.35 0.59
N GLU A 122 -13.60 18.24 0.86
CA GLU A 122 -12.66 17.65 -0.10
C GLU A 122 -13.34 17.18 -1.38
N HIS A 123 -14.48 16.49 -1.27
CA HIS A 123 -15.20 16.01 -2.44
C HIS A 123 -15.83 17.16 -3.23
N LEU A 124 -16.34 18.18 -2.55
CA LEU A 124 -16.81 19.41 -3.20
C LEU A 124 -15.66 20.12 -3.93
N ALA A 125 -14.47 20.21 -3.32
CA ALA A 125 -13.31 20.82 -3.96
C ALA A 125 -12.90 20.05 -5.23
N VAL A 126 -12.91 18.72 -5.20
CA VAL A 126 -12.68 17.89 -6.39
C VAL A 126 -13.71 18.19 -7.48
N ALA A 127 -15.01 18.12 -7.15
CA ALA A 127 -16.09 18.37 -8.11
C ALA A 127 -16.06 19.82 -8.66
N ALA A 128 -15.70 20.79 -7.82
CA ALA A 128 -15.57 22.20 -8.20
C ALA A 128 -14.43 22.41 -9.20
N ARG A 129 -13.25 21.82 -8.97
CA ARG A 129 -12.13 21.86 -9.94
C ARG A 129 -12.48 21.21 -11.27
N GLU A 130 -13.18 20.07 -11.25
CA GLU A 130 -13.68 19.44 -12.48
C GLU A 130 -14.61 20.35 -13.29
N ASN A 131 -15.32 21.25 -12.59
CA ASN A 131 -16.23 22.24 -13.16
C ASN A 131 -15.57 23.62 -13.35
N GLY A 132 -14.25 23.73 -13.23
CA GLY A 132 -13.48 24.95 -13.50
C GLY A 132 -13.53 26.02 -12.41
N ILE A 133 -13.94 25.67 -11.19
CA ILE A 133 -13.90 26.56 -10.02
C ILE A 133 -12.53 26.43 -9.36
N ARG A 134 -11.98 27.56 -8.89
CA ARG A 134 -10.66 27.67 -8.22
C ARG A 134 -10.74 28.17 -6.79
N ARG A 135 -11.82 28.85 -6.45
CA ARG A 135 -11.97 29.48 -5.13
C ARG A 135 -13.31 29.13 -4.52
N PHE A 136 -13.28 28.83 -3.23
CA PHE A 136 -14.49 28.80 -2.42
C PHE A 136 -14.56 30.03 -1.53
N SER A 137 -15.77 30.55 -1.39
CA SER A 137 -16.14 31.50 -0.35
C SER A 137 -17.22 30.90 0.56
N ALA A 138 -17.24 31.30 1.83
CA ALA A 138 -18.23 30.83 2.80
C ALA A 138 -18.58 31.91 3.80
N GLU A 139 -19.87 32.13 3.99
CA GLU A 139 -20.41 32.97 5.07
C GLU A 139 -20.64 32.13 6.32
N VAL A 140 -20.02 32.53 7.42
CA VAL A 140 -20.11 31.81 8.70
C VAL A 140 -20.38 32.79 9.83
N LEU A 141 -21.38 32.52 10.67
CA LEU A 141 -21.59 33.33 11.89
C LEU A 141 -20.36 33.24 12.80
N PRO A 142 -19.90 34.35 13.42
CA PRO A 142 -18.71 34.37 14.29
C PRO A 142 -18.75 33.34 15.44
N GLU A 143 -19.95 32.98 15.88
CA GLU A 143 -20.22 32.02 16.95
C GLU A 143 -19.99 30.55 16.51
N ASN A 144 -20.02 30.27 15.19
CA ASN A 144 -19.85 28.93 14.64
C ASN A 144 -18.38 28.50 14.55
N ARG A 145 -17.73 28.45 15.71
CA ARG A 145 -16.31 28.07 15.83
C ARG A 145 -16.01 26.72 15.18
N LYS A 146 -16.95 25.76 15.26
CA LYS A 146 -16.81 24.43 14.66
C LYS A 146 -16.62 24.52 13.14
N MET A 147 -17.43 25.31 12.43
CA MET A 147 -17.29 25.47 10.99
C MET A 147 -16.00 26.21 10.61
N ILE A 148 -15.62 27.25 11.35
CA ILE A 148 -14.35 27.96 11.14
C ILE A 148 -13.16 27.01 11.28
N THR A 149 -13.21 26.09 12.26
CA THR A 149 -12.18 25.06 12.45
C THR A 149 -12.10 24.10 11.26
N VAL A 150 -13.23 23.67 10.68
CA VAL A 150 -13.22 22.78 9.50
C VAL A 150 -12.41 23.38 8.35
N PHE A 151 -12.62 24.67 8.04
CA PHE A 151 -11.87 25.34 6.98
C PHE A 151 -10.39 25.57 7.36
N ALA A 152 -10.13 25.96 8.61
CA ALA A 152 -8.76 26.20 9.09
C ALA A 152 -7.91 24.92 9.14
N GLU A 153 -8.53 23.79 9.49
CA GLU A 153 -7.86 22.49 9.59
C GLU A 153 -7.78 21.76 8.25
N ALA A 154 -8.52 22.18 7.20
CA ALA A 154 -8.48 21.58 5.87
C ALA A 154 -7.14 21.79 5.13
N GLY A 155 -6.25 22.63 5.68
CA GLY A 155 -4.90 22.84 5.15
C GLY A 155 -4.81 23.86 4.00
N TYR A 156 -5.93 24.48 3.61
CA TYR A 156 -5.94 25.62 2.68
C TYR A 156 -5.48 26.92 3.34
N GLU A 157 -5.03 27.87 2.53
CA GLU A 157 -4.75 29.24 2.98
C GLU A 157 -6.06 30.04 2.99
N VAL A 158 -6.63 30.19 4.18
CA VAL A 158 -7.95 30.82 4.37
C VAL A 158 -7.81 32.29 4.75
N GLU A 159 -8.27 33.17 3.87
CA GLU A 159 -8.47 34.58 4.15
C GLU A 159 -9.77 34.77 4.95
N ARG A 160 -9.75 35.74 5.89
CA ARG A 160 -10.88 36.03 6.77
C ARG A 160 -11.17 37.52 6.76
N HIS A 161 -12.42 37.87 6.47
CA HIS A 161 -12.91 39.24 6.59
C HIS A 161 -14.22 39.27 7.39
N PHE A 162 -14.43 40.32 8.17
CA PHE A 162 -15.69 40.54 8.87
C PHE A 162 -16.52 41.51 8.05
N ASP A 163 -17.70 41.07 7.62
CA ASP A 163 -18.63 41.89 6.84
C ASP A 163 -20.05 41.67 7.35
N ASP A 164 -20.81 42.76 7.55
CA ASP A 164 -22.22 42.75 8.00
C ASP A 164 -22.59 41.75 9.11
N GLY A 165 -21.68 41.54 10.08
CA GLY A 165 -21.91 40.66 11.24
C GLY A 165 -21.66 39.16 10.99
N VAL A 166 -21.22 38.79 9.78
CA VAL A 166 -20.74 37.45 9.44
C VAL A 166 -19.21 37.45 9.23
N VAL A 167 -18.61 36.27 9.33
CA VAL A 167 -17.22 36.02 8.92
C VAL A 167 -17.25 35.46 7.51
N MET A 168 -16.73 36.22 6.56
CA MET A 168 -16.47 35.76 5.21
C MET A 168 -15.12 35.03 5.18
N LEU A 169 -15.14 33.78 4.73
CA LEU A 169 -13.94 32.96 4.49
C LEU A 169 -13.76 32.80 2.99
N SER A 170 -12.54 32.99 2.49
CA SER A 170 -12.19 32.71 1.08
C SER A 170 -10.88 31.93 1.00
N PHE A 171 -10.81 30.93 0.13
CA PHE A 171 -9.60 30.11 -0.05
C PHE A 171 -9.55 29.45 -1.44
N ASP A 172 -8.33 29.30 -1.95
CA ASP A 172 -8.04 28.51 -3.15
C ASP A 172 -8.24 27.01 -2.86
N ILE A 173 -8.83 26.28 -3.81
CA ILE A 173 -9.15 24.85 -3.66
C ILE A 173 -8.18 23.95 -4.42
N ASP A 174 -7.17 24.51 -5.08
CA ASP A 174 -6.09 23.73 -5.67
C ASP A 174 -5.31 23.02 -4.55
N PRO A 175 -5.05 21.69 -4.67
CA PRO A 175 -4.36 20.95 -3.62
C PRO A 175 -2.98 21.54 -3.33
N THR A 176 -2.72 21.83 -2.07
CA THR A 176 -1.40 22.21 -1.58
C THR A 176 -0.76 21.02 -0.87
N ARG A 177 0.58 21.01 -0.73
CA ARG A 177 1.26 19.98 0.08
C ARG A 177 0.69 19.88 1.50
N LYS A 178 0.24 21.02 2.06
CA LYS A 178 -0.35 21.08 3.40
C LYS A 178 -1.74 20.45 3.43
N SER A 179 -2.61 20.75 2.47
CA SER A 179 -3.95 20.15 2.39
C SER A 179 -3.89 18.65 2.13
N GLN A 180 -2.97 18.20 1.27
CA GLN A 180 -2.71 16.77 1.04
C GLN A 180 -2.24 16.07 2.33
N ALA A 181 -1.24 16.61 3.02
CA ALA A 181 -0.74 16.02 4.27
C ALA A 181 -1.82 15.91 5.36
N VAL A 182 -2.71 16.90 5.48
CA VAL A 182 -3.87 16.86 6.38
C VAL A 182 -4.81 15.73 6.01
N MET A 183 -5.16 15.63 4.73
CA MET A 183 -6.09 14.61 4.23
C MET A 183 -5.53 13.20 4.47
N GLU A 184 -4.26 12.99 4.16
CA GLU A 184 -3.55 11.73 4.40
C GLU A 184 -3.49 11.36 5.89
N ALA A 185 -3.21 12.34 6.76
CA ALA A 185 -3.16 12.10 8.21
C ALA A 185 -4.55 11.78 8.79
N ARG A 186 -5.61 12.30 8.19
CA ARG A 186 -6.99 11.98 8.58
C ARG A 186 -7.39 10.59 8.07
N GLU A 187 -7.10 10.28 6.81
CA GLU A 187 -7.27 8.96 6.19
C GLU A 187 -6.58 7.88 7.05
N HIS A 188 -5.29 8.08 7.36
CA HIS A 188 -4.51 7.19 8.22
C HIS A 188 -5.19 6.92 9.57
N ARG A 189 -5.57 7.97 10.30
CA ARG A 189 -6.20 7.82 11.62
C ARG A 189 -7.56 7.12 11.55
N ALA A 190 -8.37 7.42 10.54
CA ALA A 190 -9.68 6.81 10.35
C ALA A 190 -9.56 5.31 10.03
N GLU A 191 -8.64 4.94 9.13
CA GLU A 191 -8.40 3.55 8.73
C GLU A 191 -7.76 2.73 9.86
N ALA A 192 -6.75 3.27 10.52
CA ALA A 192 -6.12 2.63 11.67
C ALA A 192 -7.14 2.37 12.78
N ARG A 193 -8.03 3.34 13.06
CA ARG A 193 -9.12 3.17 14.04
C ARG A 193 -10.11 2.09 13.61
N SER A 194 -10.51 2.09 12.34
CA SER A 194 -11.41 1.09 11.76
C SER A 194 -10.87 -0.33 11.92
N MET A 195 -9.57 -0.51 11.66
CA MET A 195 -8.89 -1.79 11.86
C MET A 195 -8.74 -2.18 13.34
N ALA A 196 -8.50 -1.22 14.22
CA ALA A 196 -8.44 -1.48 15.66
C ALA A 196 -9.78 -2.05 16.18
N GLU A 197 -10.92 -1.52 15.71
CA GLU A 197 -12.24 -2.04 16.10
C GLU A 197 -12.47 -3.51 15.67
N LEU A 198 -11.80 -3.97 14.60
CA LEU A 198 -11.85 -5.37 14.15
C LEU A 198 -10.90 -6.28 14.95
N LEU A 199 -9.73 -5.77 15.34
CA LEU A 199 -8.66 -6.57 15.97
C LEU A 199 -8.68 -6.54 17.50
N THR A 200 -9.37 -5.58 18.12
CA THR A 200 -9.51 -5.48 19.58
C THR A 200 -10.99 -5.39 20.00
N PRO A 201 -11.87 -6.32 19.58
CA PRO A 201 -13.27 -6.31 19.99
C PRO A 201 -13.40 -6.61 21.49
N SER A 202 -14.39 -6.01 22.16
CA SER A 202 -14.74 -6.35 23.54
C SER A 202 -15.82 -7.42 23.63
N SER A 203 -16.60 -7.59 22.55
CA SER A 203 -17.65 -8.60 22.42
C SER A 203 -17.68 -9.20 21.01
N VAL A 204 -17.76 -10.53 20.92
CA VAL A 204 -17.77 -11.31 19.68
C VAL A 204 -19.00 -12.22 19.63
N ALA A 205 -19.74 -12.20 18.53
CA ALA A 205 -20.81 -13.17 18.27
C ALA A 205 -20.41 -14.16 17.18
N VAL A 206 -20.55 -15.46 17.41
CA VAL A 206 -20.32 -16.52 16.43
C VAL A 206 -21.67 -16.98 15.88
N ILE A 207 -21.96 -16.59 14.64
CA ILE A 207 -23.22 -16.85 13.94
C ILE A 207 -23.02 -18.05 13.01
N GLY A 208 -23.80 -19.10 13.24
CA GLY A 208 -23.55 -20.42 12.67
C GLY A 208 -22.73 -21.33 13.59
N ALA A 209 -22.60 -20.97 14.88
CA ALA A 209 -22.01 -21.85 15.89
C ALA A 209 -22.79 -23.19 15.95
N SER A 210 -22.12 -24.32 16.18
CA SER A 210 -22.76 -25.64 16.11
C SER A 210 -22.24 -26.62 17.17
N ARG A 211 -23.06 -27.63 17.50
CA ARG A 211 -22.66 -28.79 18.30
C ARG A 211 -21.93 -29.84 17.48
N GLU A 212 -22.10 -29.80 16.17
CA GLU A 212 -21.52 -30.79 15.26
C GLU A 212 -20.03 -30.53 15.12
N TRP A 213 -19.25 -31.44 15.71
CA TRP A 213 -17.81 -31.44 15.61
C TRP A 213 -17.37 -31.50 14.13
N GLY A 214 -16.36 -30.72 13.78
CA GLY A 214 -15.85 -30.60 12.41
C GLY A 214 -16.53 -29.54 11.55
N THR A 215 -17.63 -28.92 12.00
CA THR A 215 -18.19 -27.73 11.32
C THR A 215 -17.34 -26.49 11.58
N VAL A 216 -17.35 -25.55 10.63
CA VAL A 216 -16.56 -24.29 10.72
C VAL A 216 -16.98 -23.45 11.93
N GLY A 217 -18.29 -23.29 12.16
CA GLY A 217 -18.79 -22.51 13.28
C GLY A 217 -18.50 -23.16 14.65
N HIS A 218 -18.42 -24.49 14.73
CA HIS A 218 -17.96 -25.18 15.93
C HIS A 218 -16.49 -24.85 16.23
N ALA A 219 -15.61 -25.01 15.25
CA ALA A 219 -14.18 -24.75 15.39
C ALA A 219 -13.89 -23.28 15.76
N LEU A 220 -14.57 -22.31 15.14
CA LEU A 220 -14.39 -20.89 15.45
C LEU A 220 -14.79 -20.55 16.89
N LEU A 221 -15.86 -21.16 17.41
CA LEU A 221 -16.27 -20.98 18.80
C LEU A 221 -15.24 -21.60 19.75
N GLU A 222 -14.80 -22.83 19.47
CA GLU A 222 -13.77 -23.54 20.25
C GLU A 222 -12.46 -22.75 20.29
N HIS A 223 -11.94 -22.31 19.14
CA HIS A 223 -10.70 -21.55 19.05
C HIS A 223 -10.73 -20.21 19.80
N LEU A 224 -11.89 -19.52 19.84
CA LEU A 224 -12.05 -18.30 20.65
C LEU A 224 -11.98 -18.59 22.15
N VAL A 225 -12.61 -19.69 22.60
CA VAL A 225 -12.63 -20.12 24.00
C VAL A 225 -11.25 -20.62 24.44
N ASP A 226 -10.64 -21.53 23.67
CA ASP A 226 -9.35 -22.15 23.98
C ASP A 226 -8.19 -21.17 23.77
N GLY A 227 -8.32 -20.27 22.78
CA GLY A 227 -7.46 -19.11 22.63
C GLY A 227 -7.54 -18.14 23.81
N GLY A 228 -8.55 -18.29 24.67
CA GLY A 228 -8.78 -17.54 25.90
C GLY A 228 -8.93 -16.05 25.67
N PHE A 229 -9.80 -15.71 24.71
CA PHE A 229 -10.26 -14.36 24.44
C PHE A 229 -10.75 -13.69 25.73
N THR A 230 -10.29 -12.46 25.96
CA THR A 230 -10.53 -11.74 27.22
C THR A 230 -11.87 -11.01 27.23
N GLY A 231 -12.47 -10.79 26.06
CA GLY A 231 -13.80 -10.20 25.90
C GLY A 231 -14.92 -11.22 26.07
N ARG A 232 -16.14 -10.80 25.72
CA ARG A 232 -17.33 -11.66 25.80
C ARG A 232 -17.57 -12.40 24.50
N ILE A 233 -17.97 -13.66 24.62
CA ILE A 233 -18.30 -14.54 23.50
C ILE A 233 -19.80 -14.79 23.55
N HIS A 234 -20.48 -14.74 22.40
CA HIS A 234 -21.89 -15.06 22.24
C HIS A 234 -22.05 -16.09 21.12
N ALA A 235 -22.67 -17.23 21.41
CA ALA A 235 -22.99 -18.24 20.40
C ALA A 235 -24.40 -17.97 19.85
N VAL A 236 -24.56 -17.95 18.52
CA VAL A 236 -25.86 -17.76 17.87
C VAL A 236 -26.17 -18.99 17.01
N ASN A 237 -27.18 -19.74 17.46
CA ASN A 237 -27.72 -20.92 16.79
C ASN A 237 -29.22 -21.07 17.14
N PRO A 238 -30.13 -21.08 16.14
CA PRO A 238 -31.58 -21.20 16.35
C PRO A 238 -32.05 -22.51 17.03
N GLU A 239 -31.28 -23.59 16.89
CA GLU A 239 -31.66 -24.95 17.30
C GLU A 239 -30.98 -25.38 18.61
N ALA A 240 -29.95 -24.66 19.06
CA ALA A 240 -29.17 -25.00 20.24
C ALA A 240 -29.43 -24.02 21.38
N PHE A 241 -29.80 -24.55 22.55
CA PHE A 241 -29.92 -23.77 23.79
C PHE A 241 -28.57 -23.53 24.48
N GLU A 242 -27.60 -24.42 24.27
CA GLU A 242 -26.27 -24.37 24.88
C GLU A 242 -25.23 -24.92 23.90
N LEU A 243 -24.10 -24.21 23.79
CA LEU A 243 -22.95 -24.50 22.94
C LEU A 243 -21.66 -24.18 23.71
N GLY A 244 -20.65 -25.05 23.71
CA GLY A 244 -19.36 -24.76 24.36
C GLY A 244 -19.45 -24.41 25.85
N GLY A 245 -20.46 -24.90 26.58
CA GLY A 245 -20.68 -24.58 27.99
C GLY A 245 -21.29 -23.20 28.27
N MET A 246 -21.79 -22.50 27.23
CA MET A 246 -22.42 -21.20 27.32
C MET A 246 -23.82 -21.17 26.68
N ILE A 247 -24.65 -20.23 27.12
CA ILE A 247 -25.98 -20.01 26.56
C ILE A 247 -25.83 -19.62 25.08
N SER A 248 -26.60 -20.30 24.24
CA SER A 248 -26.73 -19.98 22.82
C SER A 248 -28.04 -19.23 22.58
N TYR A 249 -27.97 -18.21 21.73
CA TYR A 249 -29.10 -17.35 21.37
C TYR A 249 -29.67 -17.77 20.01
N ALA A 250 -30.99 -17.63 19.81
CA ALA A 250 -31.60 -18.00 18.54
C ALA A 250 -31.34 -16.96 17.44
N SER A 251 -31.14 -15.70 17.84
CA SER A 251 -30.78 -14.60 16.94
C SER A 251 -29.89 -13.58 17.63
N LEU A 252 -29.24 -12.73 16.84
CA LEU A 252 -28.40 -11.65 17.38
C LEU A 252 -29.19 -10.62 18.21
N ALA A 253 -30.49 -10.45 17.93
CA ALA A 253 -31.36 -9.52 18.65
C ALA A 253 -31.62 -9.92 20.11
N GLU A 254 -31.41 -11.20 20.45
CA GLU A 254 -31.58 -11.71 21.82
C GLU A 254 -30.32 -11.55 22.67
N VAL A 255 -29.19 -11.19 22.05
CA VAL A 255 -27.94 -10.94 22.77
C VAL A 255 -28.10 -9.69 23.64
N PRO A 256 -27.90 -9.77 24.96
CA PRO A 256 -28.27 -8.71 25.90
C PRO A 256 -27.35 -7.49 25.86
N GLU A 257 -26.24 -7.56 25.13
CA GLU A 257 -25.19 -6.55 25.12
C GLU A 257 -24.75 -6.23 23.68
N GLN A 258 -24.10 -5.09 23.50
CA GLN A 258 -23.56 -4.70 22.19
C GLN A 258 -22.46 -5.67 21.74
N VAL A 259 -22.58 -6.13 20.49
CA VAL A 259 -21.59 -6.96 19.81
C VAL A 259 -20.71 -6.06 18.95
N ASP A 260 -19.39 -6.18 19.07
CA ASP A 260 -18.45 -5.38 18.28
C ASP A 260 -18.13 -6.07 16.95
N LEU A 261 -17.88 -7.39 17.00
CA LEU A 261 -17.50 -8.24 15.87
C LEU A 261 -18.46 -9.43 15.73
N ALA A 262 -19.05 -9.60 14.55
CA ALA A 262 -19.82 -10.79 14.19
C ALA A 262 -18.98 -11.71 13.29
N VAL A 263 -18.76 -12.94 13.74
CA VAL A 263 -18.12 -14.02 12.98
C VAL A 263 -19.21 -14.84 12.29
N ILE A 264 -19.23 -14.82 10.97
CA ILE A 264 -20.30 -15.37 10.14
C ILE A 264 -19.82 -16.65 9.46
N ALA A 265 -20.41 -17.77 9.87
CA ALA A 265 -20.13 -19.13 9.38
C ALA A 265 -21.41 -19.88 8.98
N VAL A 266 -22.39 -19.17 8.42
CA VAL A 266 -23.64 -19.72 7.88
C VAL A 266 -23.54 -19.97 6.36
N PRO A 267 -24.45 -20.76 5.75
CA PRO A 267 -24.54 -20.90 4.30
C PRO A 267 -24.66 -19.55 3.58
N HIS A 268 -24.17 -19.46 2.35
CA HIS A 268 -24.04 -18.18 1.63
C HIS A 268 -25.39 -17.47 1.41
N GLU A 269 -26.47 -18.24 1.29
CA GLU A 269 -27.85 -17.78 1.13
C GLU A 269 -28.40 -17.06 2.37
N GLU A 270 -27.83 -17.30 3.55
CA GLU A 270 -28.25 -16.71 4.82
C GLU A 270 -27.44 -15.46 5.20
N VAL A 271 -26.26 -15.27 4.59
CA VAL A 271 -25.33 -14.19 4.95
C VAL A 271 -25.98 -12.81 4.85
N ASP A 272 -26.80 -12.56 3.82
CA ASP A 272 -27.48 -11.27 3.63
C ASP A 272 -28.44 -10.94 4.78
N ALA A 273 -29.21 -11.92 5.26
CA ALA A 273 -30.12 -11.74 6.39
C ALA A 273 -29.34 -11.50 7.70
N VAL A 274 -28.23 -12.21 7.89
CA VAL A 274 -27.33 -12.02 9.04
C VAL A 274 -26.70 -10.63 9.04
N VAL A 275 -26.32 -10.10 7.88
CA VAL A 275 -25.80 -8.72 7.76
C VAL A 275 -26.86 -7.70 8.19
N ASP A 276 -28.12 -7.90 7.81
CA ASP A 276 -29.22 -7.03 8.22
C ASP A 276 -29.47 -7.10 9.74
N ASP A 277 -29.35 -8.28 10.35
CA ASP A 277 -29.40 -8.46 11.81
C ASP A 277 -28.24 -7.74 12.50
N CYS A 278 -27.02 -7.87 11.97
CA CYS A 278 -25.84 -7.17 12.47
C CYS A 278 -26.01 -5.65 12.39
N ALA A 279 -26.58 -5.14 11.30
CA ALA A 279 -26.88 -3.73 11.14
C ALA A 279 -27.89 -3.22 12.19
N ARG A 280 -28.95 -4.00 12.48
CA ARG A 280 -29.93 -3.67 13.53
C ARG A 280 -29.33 -3.71 14.93
N ALA A 281 -28.44 -4.67 15.19
CA ALA A 281 -27.72 -4.80 16.46
C ALA A 281 -26.60 -3.76 16.64
N GLY A 282 -26.29 -2.97 15.60
CA GLY A 282 -25.25 -1.94 15.67
C GLY A 282 -23.83 -2.52 15.75
N VAL A 283 -23.62 -3.70 15.17
CA VAL A 283 -22.30 -4.32 14.99
C VAL A 283 -21.42 -3.39 14.17
N LYS A 284 -20.10 -3.41 14.42
CA LYS A 284 -19.13 -2.57 13.70
C LYS A 284 -18.31 -3.37 12.69
N GLY A 285 -18.00 -4.62 13.01
CA GLY A 285 -17.16 -5.49 12.19
C GLY A 285 -17.85 -6.80 11.84
N LEU A 286 -17.68 -7.23 10.59
CA LEU A 286 -18.09 -8.54 10.11
C LEU A 286 -16.86 -9.34 9.68
N LEU A 287 -16.70 -10.54 10.22
CA LEU A 287 -15.76 -11.55 9.73
C LEU A 287 -16.56 -12.63 9.00
N VAL A 288 -16.52 -12.62 7.67
CA VAL A 288 -17.24 -13.57 6.83
C VAL A 288 -16.29 -14.69 6.41
N VAL A 289 -16.42 -15.83 7.08
CA VAL A 289 -15.63 -17.04 6.80
C VAL A 289 -16.24 -17.83 5.64
N THR A 290 -17.55 -17.72 5.45
CA THR A 290 -18.31 -18.37 4.37
C THR A 290 -17.67 -18.14 2.99
N ALA A 291 -17.44 -19.24 2.26
CA ALA A 291 -16.92 -19.24 0.89
C ALA A 291 -18.07 -19.25 -0.15
N GLY A 292 -17.76 -19.47 -1.44
CA GLY A 292 -18.79 -19.58 -2.50
C GLY A 292 -19.12 -18.28 -3.23
N TYR A 293 -18.31 -17.23 -3.06
CA TYR A 293 -18.44 -15.95 -3.78
C TYR A 293 -17.59 -15.87 -5.06
N ALA A 294 -16.82 -16.91 -5.38
CA ALA A 294 -15.82 -16.91 -6.44
C ALA A 294 -16.25 -17.60 -7.74
N ASP A 295 -17.56 -17.82 -7.97
CA ASP A 295 -18.06 -18.54 -9.15
C ASP A 295 -17.71 -17.84 -10.49
N ASP A 296 -17.24 -18.64 -11.46
CA ASP A 296 -16.65 -18.23 -12.76
C ASP A 296 -17.60 -17.50 -13.74
N ALA A 297 -18.86 -17.24 -13.36
CA ALA A 297 -19.87 -16.61 -14.22
C ALA A 297 -20.22 -15.15 -13.84
N GLY A 298 -19.43 -14.50 -12.98
CA GLY A 298 -19.61 -13.09 -12.61
C GLY A 298 -20.71 -12.81 -11.57
N GLU A 299 -21.65 -13.73 -11.35
CA GLU A 299 -22.67 -13.62 -10.30
C GLU A 299 -22.07 -13.50 -8.89
N GLY A 300 -21.02 -14.27 -8.59
CA GLY A 300 -20.34 -14.23 -7.29
C GLY A 300 -19.76 -12.84 -6.97
N MET A 301 -19.23 -12.14 -7.98
CA MET A 301 -18.72 -10.77 -7.85
C MET A 301 -19.84 -9.77 -7.54
N VAL A 302 -20.99 -9.92 -8.19
CA VAL A 302 -22.16 -9.05 -7.93
C VAL A 302 -22.63 -9.25 -6.49
N ARG A 303 -22.73 -10.50 -6.02
CA ARG A 303 -23.09 -10.81 -4.63
C ARG A 303 -22.08 -10.27 -3.64
N GLN A 304 -20.78 -10.42 -3.90
CA GLN A 304 -19.72 -9.87 -3.04
C GLN A 304 -19.79 -8.34 -2.94
N ARG A 305 -20.05 -7.64 -4.06
CA ARG A 305 -20.25 -6.19 -4.07
C ARG A 305 -21.49 -5.79 -3.28
N ALA A 306 -22.59 -6.53 -3.43
CA ALA A 306 -23.82 -6.30 -2.68
C ALA A 306 -23.62 -6.47 -1.16
N LEU A 307 -22.89 -7.51 -0.75
CA LEU A 307 -22.50 -7.74 0.65
C LEU A 307 -21.75 -6.54 1.24
N VAL A 308 -20.68 -6.10 0.55
CA VAL A 308 -19.87 -4.96 1.02
C VAL A 308 -20.68 -3.67 1.04
N HIS A 309 -21.43 -3.38 -0.03
CA HIS A 309 -22.25 -2.18 -0.11
C HIS A 309 -23.28 -2.12 1.02
N ARG A 310 -23.99 -3.24 1.27
CA ARG A 310 -24.94 -3.37 2.37
C ARG A 310 -24.28 -3.14 3.73
N ALA A 311 -23.15 -3.79 3.99
CA ALA A 311 -22.42 -3.63 5.25
C ALA A 311 -21.96 -2.18 5.46
N ARG A 312 -21.32 -1.60 4.44
CA ARG A 312 -20.78 -0.23 4.50
C ARG A 312 -21.86 0.83 4.65
N ALA A 313 -23.01 0.64 4.00
CA ALA A 313 -24.16 1.53 4.17
C ALA A 313 -24.56 1.66 5.64
N HIS A 314 -24.47 0.59 6.44
CA HIS A 314 -24.82 0.61 7.86
C HIS A 314 -23.64 0.98 8.80
N GLY A 315 -22.48 1.31 8.24
CA GLY A 315 -21.30 1.71 9.01
C GLY A 315 -20.41 0.54 9.44
N MET A 316 -20.60 -0.64 8.84
CA MET A 316 -19.83 -1.85 9.16
C MET A 316 -18.65 -2.06 8.20
N ARG A 317 -17.57 -2.65 8.71
CA ARG A 317 -16.45 -3.17 7.91
C ARG A 317 -16.53 -4.67 7.71
N VAL A 318 -16.03 -5.16 6.58
CA VAL A 318 -16.03 -6.59 6.24
C VAL A 318 -14.61 -7.12 6.06
N VAL A 319 -14.28 -8.18 6.80
CA VAL A 319 -13.14 -9.07 6.55
C VAL A 319 -13.67 -10.33 5.88
N GLY A 320 -13.13 -10.69 4.71
CA GLY A 320 -13.68 -11.75 3.87
C GLY A 320 -14.43 -11.21 2.63
N PRO A 321 -15.34 -12.00 2.03
CA PRO A 321 -15.69 -13.39 2.38
C PRO A 321 -14.55 -14.37 2.11
N ALA A 322 -14.76 -15.66 2.39
CA ALA A 322 -13.75 -16.71 2.30
C ALA A 322 -12.48 -16.39 3.12
N SER A 323 -12.66 -15.83 4.30
CA SER A 323 -11.56 -15.50 5.22
C SER A 323 -11.12 -16.72 6.03
N LEU A 324 -9.82 -16.86 6.31
CA LEU A 324 -9.32 -17.78 7.35
C LEU A 324 -9.59 -17.26 8.77
N GLY A 325 -9.76 -15.95 8.93
CA GLY A 325 -10.01 -15.29 10.21
C GLY A 325 -9.06 -14.16 10.62
N LEU A 326 -9.22 -13.76 11.87
CA LEU A 326 -8.46 -12.72 12.57
C LEU A 326 -7.78 -13.27 13.82
N VAL A 327 -6.55 -12.86 14.06
CA VAL A 327 -5.79 -13.20 15.27
C VAL A 327 -5.19 -11.93 15.89
N ASN A 328 -5.24 -11.82 17.21
CA ASN A 328 -4.52 -10.82 18.00
C ASN A 328 -3.98 -11.45 19.29
N THR A 329 -2.66 -11.43 19.47
CA THR A 329 -1.97 -12.08 20.58
C THR A 329 -1.70 -11.14 21.76
N ASP A 330 -2.21 -9.91 21.74
CA ASP A 330 -2.13 -8.99 22.88
C ASP A 330 -2.75 -9.66 24.13
N PRO A 331 -2.06 -9.74 25.27
CA PRO A 331 -2.58 -10.35 26.49
C PRO A 331 -3.88 -9.75 27.00
N LEU A 332 -4.18 -8.49 26.64
CA LEU A 332 -5.43 -7.82 26.99
C LEU A 332 -6.59 -8.18 26.04
N VAL A 333 -6.32 -8.88 24.93
CA VAL A 333 -7.31 -9.22 23.88
C VAL A 333 -7.39 -10.73 23.67
N ARG A 334 -6.28 -11.39 23.30
CA ARG A 334 -6.18 -12.83 22.99
C ARG A 334 -7.26 -13.34 22.02
N LEU A 335 -7.45 -12.65 20.90
CA LEU A 335 -8.43 -13.01 19.88
C LEU A 335 -7.89 -14.12 18.97
N ASN A 336 -8.57 -15.27 18.93
CA ASN A 336 -8.41 -16.27 17.86
C ASN A 336 -9.75 -16.51 17.16
N ALA A 337 -10.19 -15.54 16.36
CA ALA A 337 -11.36 -15.67 15.50
C ALA A 337 -10.95 -16.23 14.13
N SER A 338 -10.33 -17.41 14.11
CA SER A 338 -9.75 -17.98 12.90
C SER A 338 -9.76 -19.50 12.88
N MET A 339 -9.43 -20.08 11.73
CA MET A 339 -9.23 -21.53 11.58
C MET A 339 -7.82 -21.99 12.00
N ALA A 340 -7.03 -21.12 12.64
CA ALA A 340 -5.80 -21.55 13.28
C ALA A 340 -6.14 -22.39 14.53
N PRO A 341 -5.58 -23.61 14.66
CA PRO A 341 -5.96 -24.54 15.73
C PRO A 341 -5.67 -24.02 17.13
N ASP A 342 -4.64 -23.18 17.27
CA ASP A 342 -4.23 -22.59 18.53
C ASP A 342 -3.98 -21.09 18.36
N LEU A 343 -4.05 -20.33 19.45
CA LEU A 343 -3.54 -18.96 19.44
C LEU A 343 -2.00 -19.01 19.31
N PRO A 344 -1.42 -18.40 18.26
CA PRO A 344 0.02 -18.46 18.07
C PRO A 344 0.79 -17.73 19.17
N GLU A 345 2.08 -18.07 19.29
CA GLU A 345 2.96 -17.40 20.24
C GLU A 345 2.99 -15.89 19.97
N ARG A 346 2.98 -15.12 21.05
CA ARG A 346 3.09 -13.67 20.97
C ARG A 346 4.47 -13.27 20.49
N GLY A 347 4.52 -12.47 19.44
CA GLY A 347 5.73 -11.79 18.98
C GLY A 347 5.40 -10.48 18.29
N ALA A 348 6.36 -9.94 17.55
CA ALA A 348 6.27 -8.60 16.96
C ALA A 348 6.08 -8.61 15.44
N LEU A 349 5.78 -9.77 14.85
CA LEU A 349 5.48 -9.94 13.43
C LEU A 349 3.98 -9.84 13.18
N SER A 350 3.58 -8.94 12.30
CA SER A 350 2.19 -8.85 11.83
C SER A 350 2.07 -9.43 10.42
N LEU A 351 0.99 -10.18 10.15
CA LEU A 351 0.80 -10.90 8.88
C LEU A 351 -0.53 -10.53 8.20
N PHE A 352 -0.48 -10.28 6.89
CA PHE A 352 -1.66 -10.09 6.05
C PHE A 352 -1.69 -11.12 4.91
N SER A 353 -2.86 -11.71 4.63
CA SER A 353 -3.08 -12.59 3.48
C SER A 353 -4.38 -12.27 2.74
N GLN A 354 -4.32 -12.27 1.41
CA GLN A 354 -5.50 -12.22 0.51
C GLN A 354 -6.03 -13.61 0.13
N SER A 355 -5.50 -14.68 0.72
CA SER A 355 -5.92 -16.04 0.43
C SER A 355 -5.98 -16.82 1.73
N ALA A 356 -7.12 -17.47 1.98
CA ALA A 356 -7.28 -18.30 3.17
C ALA A 356 -6.27 -19.46 3.16
N GLY A 357 -6.12 -20.16 2.03
CA GLY A 357 -5.17 -21.26 1.89
C GLY A 357 -3.72 -20.84 2.13
N LEU A 358 -3.33 -19.67 1.62
CA LEU A 358 -1.97 -19.14 1.85
C LEU A 358 -1.82 -18.54 3.25
N GLY A 359 -2.91 -18.06 3.86
CA GLY A 359 -2.96 -17.71 5.28
C GLY A 359 -2.58 -18.89 6.16
N VAL A 360 -3.07 -20.09 5.84
CA VAL A 360 -2.68 -21.33 6.55
C VAL A 360 -1.18 -21.60 6.39
N LEU A 361 -0.62 -21.42 5.19
CA LEU A 361 0.81 -21.61 4.98
C LEU A 361 1.67 -20.62 5.77
N LEU A 362 1.27 -19.34 5.79
CA LEU A 362 1.94 -18.31 6.57
C LEU A 362 1.89 -18.63 8.07
N TYR A 363 0.71 -18.99 8.58
CA TYR A 363 0.54 -19.40 9.97
C TYR A 363 1.41 -20.61 10.31
N ALA A 364 1.34 -21.68 9.51
CA ALA A 364 2.09 -22.90 9.74
C ALA A 364 3.60 -22.66 9.66
N SER A 365 4.07 -21.80 8.76
CA SER A 365 5.49 -21.46 8.63
C SER A 365 5.99 -20.62 9.82
N ALA A 366 5.19 -19.65 10.30
CA ALA A 366 5.51 -18.90 11.51
C ALA A 366 5.61 -19.82 12.74
N HIS A 367 4.62 -20.69 12.94
CA HIS A 367 4.60 -21.67 14.03
C HIS A 367 5.81 -22.63 13.97
N ARG A 368 6.08 -23.22 12.80
CA ARG A 368 7.23 -24.11 12.60
C ARG A 368 8.57 -23.44 12.89
N ARG A 369 8.69 -22.14 12.62
CA ARG A 369 9.93 -21.38 12.83
C ARG A 369 10.03 -20.79 14.23
N GLY A 370 9.07 -21.05 15.12
CA GLY A 370 8.99 -20.42 16.44
C GLY A 370 8.89 -18.90 16.35
N LEU A 371 8.32 -18.35 15.28
CA LEU A 371 8.14 -16.92 15.09
C LEU A 371 6.83 -16.48 15.74
N GLY A 372 6.94 -15.63 16.74
CA GLY A 372 5.77 -15.05 17.39
C GLY A 372 5.15 -13.96 16.53
N VAL A 373 3.83 -13.91 16.53
CA VAL A 373 3.05 -12.90 15.80
C VAL A 373 2.32 -11.97 16.76
N SER A 374 2.10 -10.71 16.37
CA SER A 374 1.27 -9.76 17.10
C SER A 374 -0.18 -9.84 16.61
N SER A 375 -0.39 -9.80 15.29
CA SER A 375 -1.70 -9.96 14.68
C SER A 375 -1.65 -10.62 13.32
N VAL A 376 -2.72 -11.33 12.95
CA VAL A 376 -2.89 -11.94 11.63
C VAL A 376 -4.24 -11.53 11.06
N ILE A 377 -4.23 -11.05 9.81
CA ILE A 377 -5.43 -10.67 9.07
C ILE A 377 -5.49 -11.49 7.79
N SER A 378 -6.43 -12.42 7.71
CA SER A 378 -6.78 -13.07 6.45
C SER A 378 -7.96 -12.35 5.82
N ALA A 379 -7.74 -11.49 4.83
CA ALA A 379 -8.81 -10.75 4.17
C ALA A 379 -9.69 -11.62 3.24
N GLY A 380 -9.30 -12.87 2.97
CA GLY A 380 -9.98 -13.71 1.98
C GLY A 380 -10.02 -13.00 0.64
N ASN A 381 -11.18 -12.95 -0.01
CA ASN A 381 -11.37 -12.27 -1.29
C ASN A 381 -11.08 -10.75 -1.28
N ARG A 382 -10.79 -10.15 -0.12
CA ARG A 382 -10.43 -8.73 0.02
C ARG A 382 -11.50 -7.81 -0.58
N ALA A 383 -12.76 -8.07 -0.22
CA ALA A 383 -13.90 -7.33 -0.74
C ALA A 383 -13.93 -5.89 -0.19
N ASP A 384 -13.63 -5.72 1.11
CA ASP A 384 -13.57 -4.43 1.80
C ASP A 384 -12.17 -4.18 2.40
N VAL A 385 -11.85 -4.80 3.54
CA VAL A 385 -10.56 -4.59 4.23
C VAL A 385 -9.38 -5.01 3.35
N SER A 386 -8.37 -4.14 3.27
CA SER A 386 -7.20 -4.32 2.41
C SER A 386 -5.89 -4.30 3.21
N GLY A 387 -4.79 -4.66 2.53
CA GLY A 387 -3.45 -4.55 3.11
C GLY A 387 -3.04 -3.10 3.40
N ASN A 388 -3.65 -2.12 2.71
CA ASN A 388 -3.43 -0.71 3.02
C ASN A 388 -4.00 -0.36 4.39
N ASP A 389 -5.24 -0.79 4.69
CA ASP A 389 -5.85 -0.58 6.01
C ASP A 389 -5.00 -1.23 7.12
N ALA A 390 -4.54 -2.46 6.88
CA ALA A 390 -3.70 -3.20 7.83
C ALA A 390 -2.37 -2.47 8.11
N MET A 391 -1.67 -1.99 7.07
CA MET A 391 -0.42 -1.23 7.25
C MET A 391 -0.64 0.08 8.01
N GLN A 392 -1.77 0.77 7.81
CA GLN A 392 -2.08 2.01 8.53
C GLN A 392 -2.24 1.74 10.03
N PHE A 393 -2.92 0.64 10.40
CA PHE A 393 -3.01 0.21 11.80
C PHE A 393 -1.64 -0.17 12.38
N TRP A 394 -0.87 -0.97 11.64
CA TRP A 394 0.43 -1.44 12.10
C TRP A 394 1.50 -0.38 12.17
N GLU A 395 1.33 0.76 11.53
CA GLU A 395 2.24 1.91 11.66
C GLU A 395 2.24 2.44 13.11
N ASP A 396 1.05 2.59 13.70
CA ASP A 396 0.87 3.12 15.05
C ASP A 396 0.94 2.04 16.14
N ASP A 397 0.73 0.77 15.79
CA ASP A 397 0.71 -0.33 16.77
C ASP A 397 2.09 -0.60 17.40
N PRO A 398 2.26 -0.40 18.72
CA PRO A 398 3.53 -0.63 19.41
C PRO A 398 3.90 -2.11 19.52
N SER A 399 2.94 -3.02 19.34
CA SER A 399 3.19 -4.46 19.36
C SER A 399 3.76 -4.98 18.04
N THR A 400 3.65 -4.20 16.96
CA THR A 400 4.19 -4.58 15.66
C THR A 400 5.56 -3.95 15.42
N ARG A 401 6.54 -4.78 15.03
CA ARG A 401 7.87 -4.33 14.62
C ARG A 401 8.22 -4.66 13.19
N ALA A 402 7.68 -5.73 12.64
CA ALA A 402 7.84 -6.11 11.24
C ALA A 402 6.51 -6.57 10.66
N VAL A 403 6.34 -6.36 9.36
CA VAL A 403 5.10 -6.68 8.66
C VAL A 403 5.39 -7.60 7.48
N GLY A 404 4.67 -8.72 7.41
CA GLY A 404 4.65 -9.64 6.28
C GLY A 404 3.30 -9.56 5.54
N LEU A 405 3.35 -9.35 4.23
CA LEU A 405 2.18 -9.18 3.38
C LEU A 405 2.23 -10.18 2.24
N TYR A 406 1.18 -10.97 2.07
CA TYR A 406 0.97 -11.75 0.85
C TYR A 406 -0.10 -11.09 -0.03
N PHE A 407 0.26 -10.76 -1.27
CA PHE A 407 -0.63 -10.09 -2.21
C PHE A 407 -0.77 -10.81 -3.54
N GLU A 408 -2.02 -11.07 -3.92
CA GLU A 408 -2.38 -11.47 -5.27
C GLU A 408 -2.50 -10.23 -6.17
N SER A 409 -3.12 -9.18 -5.65
CA SER A 409 -3.28 -7.88 -6.31
C SER A 409 -3.13 -6.70 -5.34
N ILE A 410 -2.61 -5.58 -5.84
CA ILE A 410 -2.49 -4.31 -5.12
C ILE A 410 -3.64 -3.44 -5.62
N GLY A 411 -4.65 -3.18 -4.78
CA GLY A 411 -5.86 -2.48 -5.20
C GLY A 411 -5.60 -1.01 -5.60
N ASN A 412 -5.10 -0.20 -4.67
CA ASN A 412 -4.66 1.17 -4.93
C ASN A 412 -3.12 1.23 -4.78
N PRO A 413 -2.35 1.17 -5.87
CA PRO A 413 -0.88 1.12 -5.86
C PRO A 413 -0.24 2.42 -5.39
N ARG A 414 -0.81 3.59 -5.70
CA ARG A 414 -0.28 4.90 -5.30
C ARG A 414 -0.37 5.01 -3.78
N LYS A 415 -1.57 4.74 -3.24
CA LYS A 415 -1.80 4.65 -1.79
C LYS A 415 -0.92 3.58 -1.14
N PHE A 416 -0.81 2.40 -1.75
CA PHE A 416 0.06 1.34 -1.25
C PHE A 416 1.52 1.79 -1.16
N SER A 417 2.08 2.33 -2.24
CA SER A 417 3.48 2.81 -2.31
C SER A 417 3.75 3.89 -1.27
N ARG A 418 2.82 4.84 -1.12
CA ARG A 418 2.89 5.93 -0.12
C ARG A 418 2.88 5.41 1.31
N ILE A 419 1.92 4.56 1.66
CA ILE A 419 1.82 3.96 3.00
C ILE A 419 3.03 3.07 3.28
N ALA A 420 3.40 2.20 2.33
CA ALA A 420 4.54 1.31 2.46
C ALA A 420 5.86 2.08 2.63
N ARG A 421 6.08 3.16 1.87
CA ARG A 421 7.27 4.02 2.00
C ARG A 421 7.34 4.69 3.37
N ARG A 422 6.20 5.12 3.92
CA ARG A 422 6.13 5.73 5.25
C ARG A 422 6.38 4.69 6.35
N LEU A 423 5.69 3.55 6.29
CA LEU A 423 5.84 2.44 7.24
C LEU A 423 7.27 1.86 7.22
N ALA A 424 7.86 1.64 6.04
CA ALA A 424 9.19 1.08 5.87
C ALA A 424 10.31 1.92 6.52
N ARG A 425 10.09 3.22 6.75
CA ARG A 425 11.04 4.08 7.48
C ARG A 425 11.18 3.71 8.96
N THR A 426 10.14 3.13 9.55
CA THR A 426 10.11 2.79 10.98
C THR A 426 10.09 1.28 11.22
N LYS A 427 9.36 0.52 10.39
CA LYS A 427 9.11 -0.93 10.54
C LYS A 427 9.40 -1.66 9.22
N PRO A 428 10.17 -2.76 9.19
CA PRO A 428 10.43 -3.51 7.96
C PRO A 428 9.15 -4.07 7.35
N VAL A 429 8.99 -3.90 6.03
CA VAL A 429 7.84 -4.40 5.25
C VAL A 429 8.33 -5.44 4.26
N ILE A 430 7.78 -6.66 4.36
CA ILE A 430 8.11 -7.80 3.51
C ILE A 430 6.87 -8.14 2.68
N VAL A 431 7.01 -8.18 1.36
CA VAL A 431 5.89 -8.51 0.46
C VAL A 431 6.21 -9.77 -0.32
N ALA A 432 5.43 -10.83 -0.09
CA ALA A 432 5.41 -12.02 -0.93
C ALA A 432 4.47 -11.79 -2.11
N LYS A 433 5.04 -11.76 -3.31
CA LYS A 433 4.31 -11.63 -4.57
C LYS A 433 5.11 -12.28 -5.70
N SER A 434 4.46 -13.17 -6.44
CA SER A 434 5.07 -13.78 -7.64
C SER A 434 4.96 -12.84 -8.85
N ASP A 435 5.91 -12.96 -9.77
CA ASP A 435 5.98 -12.21 -11.03
C ASP A 435 4.82 -12.52 -11.97
N VAL A 436 4.14 -13.66 -11.77
CA VAL A 436 3.01 -14.11 -12.59
C VAL A 436 1.67 -13.62 -12.03
N THR A 437 1.61 -13.36 -10.72
CA THR A 437 0.36 -12.97 -10.04
C THR A 437 -0.01 -11.53 -10.40
N GLY A 438 -1.11 -11.34 -11.14
CA GLY A 438 -1.49 -10.05 -11.75
C GLY A 438 -1.35 -10.01 -13.29
N LEU A 439 -0.72 -11.02 -13.89
CA LEU A 439 -0.81 -11.31 -15.34
C LEU A 439 -1.99 -12.26 -15.65
N GLN A 440 -2.40 -13.07 -14.67
CA GLN A 440 -3.64 -13.84 -14.65
C GLN A 440 -4.42 -13.51 -13.38
N LEU A 441 -5.74 -13.36 -13.52
CA LEU A 441 -6.63 -13.07 -12.40
C LEU A 441 -7.00 -14.37 -11.70
N PRO A 442 -6.86 -14.47 -10.37
CA PRO A 442 -7.49 -15.55 -9.61
C PRO A 442 -9.02 -15.47 -9.80
N PRO A 443 -9.75 -16.60 -9.76
CA PRO A 443 -11.22 -16.61 -9.77
C PRO A 443 -11.78 -15.68 -8.69
N GLY A 444 -12.86 -14.96 -9.00
CA GLY A 444 -13.48 -14.00 -8.06
C GLY A 444 -12.74 -12.66 -7.88
N HIS A 445 -11.73 -12.33 -8.70
CA HIS A 445 -11.06 -11.02 -8.69
C HIS A 445 -11.45 -10.16 -9.90
N ALA A 446 -12.04 -8.98 -9.66
CA ALA A 446 -12.30 -7.99 -10.71
C ALA A 446 -11.14 -6.99 -10.76
N VAL A 447 -10.03 -7.36 -11.40
CA VAL A 447 -8.92 -6.41 -11.62
C VAL A 447 -8.48 -6.51 -13.08
N ARG A 448 -8.05 -5.41 -13.71
CA ARG A 448 -7.42 -5.48 -15.03
C ARG A 448 -5.98 -6.02 -14.89
N THR A 449 -5.48 -6.72 -15.89
CA THR A 449 -4.08 -7.17 -15.91
C THR A 449 -3.12 -6.00 -16.12
N SER A 450 -1.90 -6.12 -15.60
CA SER A 450 -0.83 -5.13 -15.78
C SER A 450 -0.51 -4.96 -17.27
N GLN A 451 -0.39 -3.71 -17.72
CA GLN A 451 0.22 -3.30 -18.98
C GLN A 451 1.67 -2.85 -18.77
N ALA A 452 2.15 -2.81 -17.52
CA ALA A 452 3.46 -2.31 -17.20
C ALA A 452 4.60 -3.25 -17.60
N PRO A 453 5.79 -2.69 -17.90
CA PRO A 453 6.98 -3.46 -18.21
C PRO A 453 7.37 -4.42 -17.06
N PRO A 454 8.03 -5.55 -17.37
CA PRO A 454 8.70 -6.37 -16.37
C PRO A 454 9.61 -5.53 -15.46
N GLY A 455 9.64 -5.81 -14.16
CA GLY A 455 10.48 -5.08 -13.19
C GLY A 455 9.97 -3.70 -12.76
N ALA A 456 8.90 -3.15 -13.35
CA ALA A 456 8.29 -1.90 -12.89
C ALA A 456 7.73 -2.02 -11.47
N LEU A 457 7.07 -3.13 -11.16
CA LEU A 457 6.57 -3.42 -9.81
C LEU A 457 7.72 -3.55 -8.79
N ASP A 458 8.82 -4.21 -9.17
CA ASP A 458 9.98 -4.35 -8.29
C ASP A 458 10.63 -3.00 -8.00
N SER A 459 10.67 -2.14 -9.01
CA SER A 459 11.17 -0.79 -8.86
C SER A 459 10.29 0.02 -7.91
N MET A 460 8.96 -0.06 -8.03
CA MET A 460 8.01 0.55 -7.11
C MET A 460 8.23 0.06 -5.67
N LEU A 461 8.26 -1.26 -5.45
CA LEU A 461 8.46 -1.84 -4.11
C LEU A 461 9.80 -1.42 -3.50
N ARG A 462 10.87 -1.42 -4.31
CA ARG A 462 12.21 -0.98 -3.89
C ARG A 462 12.25 0.51 -3.55
N GLN A 463 11.57 1.36 -4.32
CA GLN A 463 11.42 2.80 -4.02
C GLN A 463 10.76 3.02 -2.67
N SER A 464 9.74 2.20 -2.36
CA SER A 464 9.02 2.23 -1.08
C SER A 464 9.76 1.51 0.06
N GLY A 465 10.95 0.95 -0.15
CA GLY A 465 11.71 0.25 0.90
C GLY A 465 11.16 -1.11 1.28
N VAL A 466 10.28 -1.68 0.45
CA VAL A 466 9.70 -3.00 0.65
C VAL A 466 10.70 -4.07 0.23
N MET A 467 10.87 -5.09 1.09
CA MET A 467 11.60 -6.31 0.75
C MET A 467 10.65 -7.27 0.03
N ARG A 468 10.67 -7.23 -1.31
CA ARG A 468 9.92 -8.20 -2.12
C ARG A 468 10.57 -9.57 -2.06
N VAL A 469 9.73 -10.60 -1.97
CA VAL A 469 10.09 -12.01 -2.11
C VAL A 469 9.05 -12.73 -2.99
N GLU A 470 9.44 -13.87 -3.54
CA GLU A 470 8.58 -14.65 -4.45
C GLU A 470 7.68 -15.64 -3.69
N THR A 471 8.14 -16.11 -2.53
CA THR A 471 7.47 -17.18 -1.78
C THR A 471 7.23 -16.82 -0.32
N THR A 472 6.26 -17.51 0.29
CA THR A 472 5.98 -17.38 1.73
C THR A 472 7.14 -17.84 2.60
N GLU A 473 7.95 -18.81 2.15
CA GLU A 473 9.14 -19.27 2.88
C GLU A 473 10.24 -18.20 2.89
N GLN A 474 10.51 -17.56 1.75
CA GLN A 474 11.43 -16.42 1.69
C GLN A 474 10.96 -15.23 2.55
N LEU A 475 9.64 -15.03 2.66
CA LEU A 475 9.08 -14.03 3.57
C LEU A 475 9.47 -14.35 5.01
N MET A 476 9.33 -15.61 5.43
CA MET A 476 9.66 -16.04 6.78
C MET A 476 11.17 -16.05 7.06
N ASP A 477 11.98 -16.37 6.05
CA ASP A 477 13.46 -16.28 6.12
C ASP A 477 13.92 -14.87 6.47
N ILE A 478 13.27 -13.84 5.91
CA ILE A 478 13.55 -12.44 6.25
C ILE A 478 12.93 -12.09 7.61
N ALA A 479 11.68 -12.51 7.85
CA ALA A 479 10.92 -12.21 9.06
C ALA A 479 11.67 -12.65 10.33
N GLN A 480 12.27 -13.85 10.32
CA GLN A 480 13.04 -14.34 11.47
C GLN A 480 14.25 -13.48 11.81
N ILE A 481 14.92 -12.87 10.82
CA ILE A 481 16.04 -11.97 11.07
C ILE A 481 15.52 -10.67 11.67
N VAL A 482 14.55 -10.01 11.02
CA VAL A 482 14.09 -8.68 11.47
C VAL A 482 13.31 -8.70 12.78
N ALA A 483 12.70 -9.84 13.14
CA ALA A 483 11.98 -10.02 14.40
C ALA A 483 12.92 -10.30 15.59
N SER A 484 14.07 -10.95 15.35
CA SER A 484 14.96 -11.44 16.42
C SER A 484 16.33 -10.75 16.51
N GLN A 485 16.78 -10.06 15.45
CA GLN A 485 18.10 -9.45 15.38
C GLN A 485 18.05 -7.92 15.16
N PRO A 486 19.07 -7.16 15.60
CA PRO A 486 19.21 -5.75 15.23
C PRO A 486 19.51 -5.62 13.72
N LEU A 487 19.17 -4.46 13.14
CA LEU A 487 19.50 -4.19 11.75
C LEU A 487 21.02 -3.98 11.58
N PRO A 488 21.63 -4.50 10.51
CA PRO A 488 23.06 -4.33 10.26
C PRO A 488 23.36 -2.87 9.90
N GLY A 489 24.45 -2.32 10.45
CA GLY A 489 24.89 -0.95 10.14
C GLY A 489 25.52 -0.77 8.75
N GLY A 490 25.69 -1.87 7.99
CA GLY A 490 26.41 -1.88 6.71
C GLY A 490 26.46 -3.28 6.10
N GLY A 491 27.23 -3.45 5.03
CA GLY A 491 27.32 -4.73 4.28
C GLY A 491 28.60 -5.53 4.53
N GLY A 492 29.38 -5.18 5.55
CA GLY A 492 30.57 -5.95 5.94
C GLY A 492 30.20 -7.18 6.74
N ILE A 493 30.45 -8.38 6.22
CA ILE A 493 30.02 -9.64 6.82
C ILE A 493 31.24 -10.42 7.31
N ALA A 494 31.20 -10.89 8.55
CA ALA A 494 32.14 -11.89 9.05
C ALA A 494 31.60 -13.29 8.73
N VAL A 495 32.38 -14.10 8.03
CA VAL A 495 32.02 -15.47 7.66
C VAL A 495 32.79 -16.45 8.54
N PHE A 496 32.08 -17.37 9.15
CA PHE A 496 32.63 -18.40 10.03
C PHE A 496 32.24 -19.79 9.54
N SER A 497 33.20 -20.72 9.51
CA SER A 497 32.93 -22.13 9.26
C SER A 497 33.95 -23.06 9.91
N ASN A 498 33.54 -24.29 10.22
CA ASN A 498 34.44 -25.40 10.56
C ASN A 498 34.91 -26.18 9.32
N SER A 499 34.58 -25.72 8.11
CA SER A 499 35.04 -26.28 6.84
C SER A 499 35.56 -25.19 5.92
N SER A 500 36.81 -25.34 5.47
CA SER A 500 37.45 -24.38 4.55
C SER A 500 36.77 -24.29 3.19
N ALA A 501 36.32 -25.42 2.64
CA ALA A 501 35.59 -25.42 1.37
C ALA A 501 34.25 -24.68 1.51
N LEU A 502 33.49 -24.99 2.57
CA LEU A 502 32.18 -24.38 2.80
C LEU A 502 32.30 -22.88 3.09
N GLY A 503 33.24 -22.47 3.95
CA GLY A 503 33.47 -21.06 4.26
C GLY A 503 33.81 -20.21 3.03
N LYS A 504 34.56 -20.76 2.06
CA LYS A 504 34.84 -20.07 0.78
C LYS A 504 33.58 -19.93 -0.08
N VAL A 505 32.76 -20.98 -0.19
CA VAL A 505 31.48 -20.90 -0.92
C VAL A 505 30.54 -19.86 -0.31
N VAL A 506 30.47 -19.80 1.02
CA VAL A 506 29.67 -18.79 1.73
C VAL A 506 30.24 -17.38 1.49
N ALA A 507 31.57 -17.22 1.50
CA ALA A 507 32.23 -15.94 1.20
C ALA A 507 31.92 -15.46 -0.23
N ASP A 508 31.96 -16.34 -1.23
CA ASP A 508 31.57 -16.00 -2.61
C ASP A 508 30.08 -15.64 -2.70
N GLY A 509 29.23 -16.33 -1.93
CA GLY A 509 27.81 -16.01 -1.79
C GLY A 509 27.54 -14.64 -1.15
N VAL A 510 28.36 -14.21 -0.18
CA VAL A 510 28.27 -12.86 0.39
C VAL A 510 28.50 -11.82 -0.71
N VAL A 511 29.51 -12.02 -1.55
CA VAL A 511 29.83 -11.09 -2.66
C VAL A 511 28.72 -11.08 -3.71
N SER A 512 28.15 -12.23 -4.07
CA SER A 512 27.07 -12.31 -5.06
C SER A 512 25.79 -11.59 -4.62
N GLN A 513 25.57 -11.46 -3.31
CA GLN A 513 24.46 -10.70 -2.73
C GLN A 513 24.73 -9.19 -2.62
N GLY A 514 25.87 -8.69 -3.11
CA GLY A 514 26.25 -7.27 -3.05
C GLY A 514 26.75 -6.81 -1.67
N MET A 515 27.18 -7.76 -0.83
CA MET A 515 27.82 -7.53 0.46
C MET A 515 29.34 -7.73 0.33
N THR A 516 30.10 -7.37 1.36
CA THR A 516 31.56 -7.47 1.40
C THR A 516 32.00 -8.40 2.52
N VAL A 517 32.94 -9.30 2.24
CA VAL A 517 33.53 -10.18 3.27
C VAL A 517 34.56 -9.39 4.07
N ALA A 518 34.20 -8.96 5.28
CA ALA A 518 35.06 -8.17 6.15
C ALA A 518 36.06 -9.05 6.92
N ARG A 519 35.63 -10.25 7.31
CA ARG A 519 36.44 -11.27 7.98
C ARG A 519 36.04 -12.65 7.47
N LEU A 520 37.02 -13.54 7.33
CA LEU A 520 36.79 -14.94 6.95
C LEU A 520 37.58 -15.84 7.91
N HIS A 521 36.86 -16.66 8.66
CA HIS A 521 37.41 -17.65 9.60
C HIS A 521 36.88 -19.02 9.22
N THR A 522 37.77 -19.93 8.81
CA THR A 522 37.36 -21.24 8.25
C THR A 522 37.91 -22.45 9.00
N ASP A 523 38.58 -22.21 10.12
CA ASP A 523 39.34 -23.16 10.92
C ASP A 523 38.75 -23.33 12.33
N LEU A 524 37.44 -23.10 12.48
CA LEU A 524 36.75 -23.25 13.76
C LEU A 524 36.94 -24.66 14.34
N GLN A 525 37.59 -24.73 15.51
CA GLN A 525 37.84 -25.98 16.23
C GLN A 525 36.62 -26.35 17.07
N LEU A 526 35.71 -27.14 16.49
CA LEU A 526 34.45 -27.54 17.14
C LEU A 526 34.49 -28.96 17.74
N ASP A 527 35.47 -29.79 17.40
CA ASP A 527 35.57 -31.19 17.85
C ASP A 527 36.28 -31.38 19.22
N ALA A 528 36.60 -30.28 19.91
CA ALA A 528 37.29 -30.31 21.21
C ALA A 528 36.37 -30.56 22.43
N GLY A 529 35.09 -30.89 22.19
CA GLY A 529 34.05 -31.02 23.21
C GLY A 529 33.48 -29.67 23.67
N GLN A 530 32.23 -29.69 24.16
CA GLN A 530 31.43 -28.49 24.40
C GLN A 530 32.09 -27.42 25.28
N SER A 531 32.75 -27.84 26.38
CA SER A 531 33.38 -26.92 27.35
C SER A 531 34.57 -26.14 26.79
N VAL A 532 35.15 -26.58 25.68
CA VAL A 532 36.29 -25.92 25.01
C VAL A 532 35.81 -25.23 23.73
N ALA A 533 34.98 -25.92 22.93
CA ALA A 533 34.54 -25.43 21.64
C ALA A 533 33.62 -24.19 21.73
N LEU A 534 32.65 -24.16 22.66
CA LEU A 534 31.73 -23.03 22.75
C LEU A 534 32.42 -21.72 23.20
N PRO A 535 33.28 -21.71 24.25
CA PRO A 535 34.04 -20.50 24.60
C PRO A 535 34.97 -20.03 23.48
N ALA A 536 35.61 -20.95 22.76
CA ALA A 536 36.47 -20.60 21.63
C ALA A 536 35.68 -19.99 20.46
N LEU A 537 34.50 -20.56 20.15
CA LEU A 537 33.58 -19.99 19.16
C LEU A 537 33.13 -18.59 19.56
N ALA A 538 32.71 -18.40 20.82
CA ALA A 538 32.30 -17.09 21.33
C ALA A 538 33.42 -16.05 21.18
N ALA A 539 34.64 -16.37 21.63
CA ALA A 539 35.78 -15.47 21.53
C ALA A 539 36.11 -15.10 20.07
N ALA A 540 36.02 -16.05 19.14
CA ALA A 540 36.25 -15.79 17.71
C ALA A 540 35.17 -14.87 17.10
N VAL A 541 33.90 -15.13 17.43
CA VAL A 541 32.77 -14.33 16.93
C VAL A 541 32.78 -12.93 17.55
N ASP A 542 32.92 -12.81 18.87
CA ASP A 542 32.97 -11.51 19.57
C ASP A 542 34.17 -10.68 19.10
N GLY A 543 35.33 -11.31 18.92
CA GLY A 543 36.53 -10.64 18.39
C GLY A 543 36.32 -10.06 16.99
N ALA A 544 35.62 -10.78 16.10
CA ALA A 544 35.29 -10.25 14.78
C ALA A 544 34.18 -9.18 14.84
N LEU A 545 33.15 -9.38 15.66
CA LEU A 545 32.05 -8.43 15.82
C LEU A 545 32.50 -7.12 16.49
N ALA A 546 33.61 -7.10 17.22
CA ALA A 546 34.21 -5.88 17.75
C ALA A 546 34.80 -4.96 16.65
N ASP A 547 35.09 -5.50 15.46
CA ASP A 547 35.60 -4.73 14.33
C ASP A 547 34.51 -3.80 13.76
N PRO A 548 34.76 -2.48 13.62
CA PRO A 548 33.78 -1.55 13.03
C PRO A 548 33.50 -1.84 11.55
N ALA A 549 34.38 -2.53 10.82
CA ALA A 549 34.12 -2.95 9.44
C ALA A 549 33.14 -4.14 9.34
N VAL A 550 32.93 -4.87 10.44
CA VAL A 550 31.97 -5.99 10.51
C VAL A 550 30.63 -5.47 11.01
N HIS A 551 29.57 -5.74 10.25
CA HIS A 551 28.21 -5.26 10.52
C HIS A 551 27.22 -6.39 10.79
N ALA A 552 27.56 -7.61 10.38
CA ALA A 552 26.82 -8.84 10.66
C ALA A 552 27.77 -10.05 10.61
N ALA A 553 27.36 -11.18 11.18
CA ALA A 553 28.07 -12.45 11.02
C ALA A 553 27.17 -13.57 10.47
N VAL A 554 27.77 -14.40 9.62
CA VAL A 554 27.16 -15.64 9.10
C VAL A 554 28.02 -16.80 9.59
N VAL A 555 27.43 -17.70 10.36
CA VAL A 555 28.10 -18.88 10.89
C VAL A 555 27.54 -20.13 10.21
N THR A 556 28.38 -20.85 9.48
CA THR A 556 27.97 -22.06 8.76
C THR A 556 28.78 -23.26 9.23
N THR A 557 28.12 -24.24 9.84
CA THR A 557 28.80 -25.41 10.42
C THR A 557 28.29 -26.71 9.85
N LEU A 558 29.22 -27.64 9.59
CA LEU A 558 28.94 -29.07 9.49
C LEU A 558 28.83 -29.68 10.90
N PRO A 559 28.17 -30.85 11.06
CA PRO A 559 28.03 -31.48 12.37
C PRO A 559 29.40 -31.76 13.00
N ALA A 560 29.57 -31.39 14.27
CA ALA A 560 30.78 -31.59 15.06
C ALA A 560 30.50 -32.51 16.25
N ARG A 561 31.47 -33.33 16.66
CA ARG A 561 31.25 -34.34 17.71
C ARG A 561 31.09 -33.67 19.07
N GLY A 562 30.06 -34.10 19.82
CA GLY A 562 29.83 -33.62 21.19
C GLY A 562 29.28 -32.18 21.28
N LEU A 563 28.74 -31.65 20.19
CA LEU A 563 28.02 -30.38 20.14
C LEU A 563 26.64 -30.59 19.52
N THR A 564 25.63 -29.92 20.07
CA THR A 564 24.31 -29.82 19.44
C THR A 564 24.15 -28.47 18.76
N ALA A 565 23.31 -28.40 17.72
CA ALA A 565 23.04 -27.15 17.01
C ALA A 565 22.44 -26.09 17.93
N GLU A 566 21.61 -26.49 18.89
CA GLU A 566 20.99 -25.61 19.90
C GLU A 566 22.06 -25.00 20.83
N SER A 567 23.06 -25.78 21.25
CA SER A 567 24.15 -25.29 22.09
C SER A 567 25.02 -24.25 21.38
N VAL A 568 25.27 -24.45 20.08
CA VAL A 568 25.95 -23.49 19.21
C VAL A 568 25.08 -22.26 18.99
N ALA A 569 23.79 -22.44 18.67
CA ALA A 569 22.86 -21.35 18.44
C ALA A 569 22.72 -20.44 19.66
N ALA A 570 22.59 -21.02 20.86
CA ALA A 570 22.54 -20.28 22.12
C ALA A 570 23.83 -19.49 22.40
N CYS A 571 24.98 -20.03 22.00
CA CYS A 571 26.25 -19.33 22.09
C CYS A 571 26.30 -18.10 21.17
N LEU A 572 25.94 -18.29 19.90
CA LEU A 572 25.92 -17.23 18.90
C LEU A 572 24.87 -16.15 19.21
N GLN A 573 23.73 -16.52 19.77
CA GLN A 573 22.71 -15.56 20.22
C GLN A 573 23.29 -14.59 21.26
N ARG A 574 24.05 -15.10 22.25
CA ARG A 574 24.70 -14.24 23.25
C ARG A 574 25.72 -13.29 22.62
N CYS A 575 26.49 -13.76 21.64
CA CYS A 575 27.42 -12.91 20.89
C CYS A 575 26.67 -11.80 20.13
N ALA A 576 25.56 -12.13 19.47
CA ALA A 576 24.72 -11.14 18.79
C ALA A 576 24.17 -10.08 19.74
N GLU A 577 23.59 -10.51 20.87
CA GLU A 577 23.03 -9.63 21.90
C GLU A 577 24.11 -8.73 22.51
N SER A 578 25.29 -9.27 22.81
CA SER A 578 26.42 -8.52 23.39
C SER A 578 27.00 -7.50 22.40
N ALA A 579 27.11 -7.85 21.12
CA ALA A 579 27.68 -6.97 20.10
C ALA A 579 26.68 -5.94 19.55
N GLY A 580 25.37 -6.18 19.71
CA GLY A 580 24.33 -5.38 19.05
C GLY A 580 24.37 -5.47 17.52
N LYS A 581 24.90 -6.59 16.98
CA LYS A 581 25.04 -6.85 15.53
C LYS A 581 24.34 -8.16 15.17
N PRO A 582 23.64 -8.24 14.02
CA PRO A 582 22.94 -9.44 13.63
C PRO A 582 23.89 -10.61 13.39
N VAL A 583 23.53 -11.77 13.94
CA VAL A 583 24.18 -13.05 13.66
C VAL A 583 23.14 -14.02 13.12
N VAL A 584 23.45 -14.68 12.02
CA VAL A 584 22.64 -15.77 11.45
C VAL A 584 23.47 -17.05 11.37
N ALA A 585 22.82 -18.20 11.54
CA ALA A 585 23.49 -19.49 11.43
C ALA A 585 22.90 -20.35 10.31
N SER A 586 23.74 -21.16 9.69
CA SER A 586 23.29 -22.26 8.85
C SER A 586 23.93 -23.57 9.28
N PHE A 587 23.09 -24.51 9.69
CA PHE A 587 23.49 -25.85 10.10
C PHE A 587 23.24 -26.79 8.92
N THR A 588 24.30 -27.26 8.28
CA THR A 588 24.22 -28.08 7.06
C THR A 588 24.75 -29.49 7.30
N GLY A 589 24.34 -30.46 6.48
CA GLY A 589 24.79 -31.85 6.58
C GLY A 589 24.20 -32.63 7.75
N ILE A 590 23.13 -32.14 8.36
CA ILE A 590 22.37 -32.86 9.39
C ILE A 590 21.44 -33.86 8.71
N LEU A 591 21.57 -35.14 9.08
CA LEU A 591 20.82 -36.25 8.47
C LEU A 591 19.55 -36.59 9.25
N ASP A 592 19.40 -36.06 10.47
CA ASP A 592 18.22 -36.30 11.31
C ASP A 592 17.06 -35.41 10.84
N ALA A 593 16.06 -36.04 10.21
CA ALA A 593 14.87 -35.36 9.73
C ALA A 593 13.95 -34.87 10.87
N ALA A 594 14.12 -35.36 12.10
CA ALA A 594 13.36 -34.90 13.26
C ALA A 594 13.88 -33.56 13.83
N LEU A 595 15.10 -33.16 13.47
CA LEU A 595 15.72 -31.94 13.99
C LEU A 595 15.25 -30.71 13.18
N GLN A 596 14.31 -29.95 13.74
CA GLN A 596 13.77 -28.76 13.11
C GLN A 596 14.61 -27.51 13.45
N LEU A 597 15.62 -27.23 12.61
CA LEU A 597 16.54 -26.10 12.80
C LEU A 597 16.26 -24.89 11.90
N ASP A 598 15.24 -24.97 11.05
CA ASP A 598 14.82 -23.85 10.21
C ASP A 598 13.90 -22.94 11.02
N GLY A 599 14.38 -21.75 11.38
CA GLY A 599 13.66 -20.82 12.26
C GLY A 599 14.48 -20.28 13.42
N LEU A 600 13.79 -19.81 14.48
CA LEU A 600 14.40 -19.32 15.71
C LEU A 600 14.75 -20.48 16.65
N VAL A 601 16.04 -20.78 16.78
CA VAL A 601 16.52 -21.81 17.71
C VAL A 601 16.88 -21.14 19.04
N THR A 602 16.26 -21.60 20.13
CA THR A 602 16.53 -21.14 21.50
C THR A 602 17.19 -22.24 22.32
N ALA A 603 17.83 -21.88 23.44
CA ALA A 603 18.43 -22.86 24.35
C ALA A 603 17.39 -23.82 25.01
N ALA A 604 16.10 -23.48 24.97
CA ALA A 604 15.03 -24.20 25.67
C ALA A 604 14.40 -25.34 24.85
N SER A 605 14.65 -25.44 23.55
CA SER A 605 14.12 -26.54 22.71
C SER A 605 14.75 -27.91 22.99
N ALA A 606 15.74 -27.99 23.89
CA ALA A 606 16.46 -29.22 24.25
C ALA A 606 15.72 -30.15 25.25
N GLY A 607 14.42 -29.98 25.51
CA GLY A 607 13.70 -30.66 26.59
C GLY A 607 12.44 -31.46 26.25
N GLY A 608 12.12 -31.65 24.96
CA GLY A 608 10.86 -32.27 24.53
C GLY A 608 10.93 -33.77 24.19
N VAL A 609 11.45 -34.62 25.08
CA VAL A 609 11.20 -36.07 25.00
C VAL A 609 10.56 -36.50 26.31
N SER A 610 9.23 -36.67 26.28
CA SER A 610 8.50 -37.34 27.34
C SER A 610 9.05 -38.78 27.46
N PRO A 611 9.56 -39.22 28.62
CA PRO A 611 9.95 -40.61 28.78
C PRO A 611 8.67 -41.47 28.73
N ALA A 612 8.62 -42.38 27.76
CA ALA A 612 7.55 -43.36 27.66
C ALA A 612 7.41 -44.15 28.98
N PRO A 613 6.19 -44.49 29.43
CA PRO A 613 6.02 -45.36 30.58
C PRO A 613 6.51 -46.77 30.23
N LEU A 614 7.47 -47.28 30.99
CA LEU A 614 7.84 -48.70 30.97
C LEU A 614 6.77 -49.52 31.71
N ASP A 615 6.42 -50.64 31.09
CA ASP A 615 5.33 -51.57 31.42
C ASP A 615 5.37 -52.23 32.82
N ALA A 616 4.15 -52.52 33.29
CA ALA A 616 3.63 -53.68 34.03
C ALA A 616 4.48 -54.55 35.00
N THR A 617 3.98 -54.58 36.26
CA THR A 617 3.75 -55.70 37.24
C THR A 617 4.95 -56.47 37.84
N PRO A 618 4.82 -57.22 38.99
CA PRO A 618 3.65 -57.53 39.85
C PRO A 618 3.85 -57.40 41.41
N GLU A 619 2.73 -57.55 42.14
CA GLU A 619 2.51 -58.15 43.48
C GLU A 619 3.48 -57.93 44.68
N GLY A 620 2.89 -57.68 45.88
CA GLY A 620 3.45 -58.17 47.15
C GLY A 620 3.40 -57.24 48.38
N GLU A 621 2.39 -57.46 49.22
CA GLU A 621 2.41 -57.48 50.70
C GLU A 621 3.22 -56.45 51.54
N GLY A 622 2.52 -55.79 52.48
CA GLY A 622 2.87 -55.95 53.90
C GLY A 622 3.43 -54.77 54.72
N LYS A 623 2.56 -54.22 55.57
CA LYS A 623 2.76 -53.83 57.00
C LYS A 623 3.60 -52.58 57.40
N GLY A 624 2.90 -51.72 58.16
CA GLY A 624 3.38 -51.03 59.38
C GLY A 624 3.98 -49.63 59.17
N GLY A 625 3.63 -48.57 59.89
CA GLY A 625 2.72 -48.36 61.01
C GLY A 625 2.92 -46.94 61.58
N VAL A 626 1.91 -46.48 62.33
CA VAL A 626 1.93 -45.47 63.42
C VAL A 626 2.02 -43.97 63.02
N GLN A 627 0.86 -43.25 63.02
CA GLN A 627 0.31 -42.26 64.02
C GLN A 627 1.10 -40.92 64.07
N VAL A 628 0.53 -39.70 64.19
CA VAL A 628 -0.45 -39.17 65.17
C VAL A 628 -1.03 -37.79 64.71
N GLU A 629 -2.33 -37.57 64.98
CA GLU A 629 -3.15 -36.33 65.21
C GLU A 629 -3.03 -35.08 64.30
N ALA A 630 -4.08 -34.57 63.66
CA ALA A 630 -5.42 -34.08 64.08
C ALA A 630 -5.44 -32.66 64.69
N ALA A 631 -5.99 -31.70 63.92
CA ALA A 631 -6.83 -30.62 64.44
C ALA A 631 -7.73 -30.06 63.31
N HIS A 632 -9.03 -30.27 63.47
CA HIS A 632 -10.10 -29.57 62.76
C HIS A 632 -10.15 -28.10 63.21
N ASP A 633 -10.41 -27.19 62.28
CA ASP A 633 -11.56 -26.29 62.45
C ASP A 633 -12.06 -25.78 61.09
N GLY A 634 -13.39 -25.68 60.94
CA GLY A 634 -14.05 -25.32 59.70
C GLY A 634 -14.76 -23.97 59.79
N SER A 635 -14.87 -23.28 58.65
CA SER A 635 -16.01 -22.40 58.36
C SER A 635 -16.04 -22.01 56.87
N ALA A 636 -17.23 -22.10 56.29
CA ALA A 636 -17.59 -21.88 54.88
C ALA A 636 -17.44 -20.40 54.39
N PRO A 637 -17.53 -20.14 53.08
CA PRO A 637 -17.08 -18.89 52.46
C PRO A 637 -18.16 -17.81 52.40
N ALA A 638 -17.75 -16.55 52.59
CA ALA A 638 -18.58 -15.36 52.41
C ALA A 638 -18.39 -14.76 51.01
N GLY A 639 -19.50 -14.43 50.35
CA GLY A 639 -19.55 -13.86 48.99
C GLY A 639 -19.05 -12.40 48.91
N PRO A 640 -18.78 -11.89 47.69
CA PRO A 640 -18.28 -10.54 47.50
C PRO A 640 -19.42 -9.51 47.58
N SER A 641 -19.30 -8.58 48.53
CA SER A 641 -20.14 -7.41 48.67
C SER A 641 -19.76 -6.34 47.63
N ARG A 642 -20.75 -5.93 46.82
CA ARG A 642 -20.73 -4.74 45.96
C ARG A 642 -20.83 -3.48 46.82
N ALA A 643 -19.89 -2.54 46.62
CA ALA A 643 -20.02 -1.15 47.05
C ALA A 643 -20.05 -0.21 45.81
N PRO A 644 -20.75 0.95 45.88
CA PRO A 644 -21.31 1.64 44.72
C PRO A 644 -20.32 2.58 44.03
N ALA A 645 -20.54 2.76 42.72
CA ALA A 645 -19.84 3.72 41.88
C ALA A 645 -20.19 5.17 42.27
N GLY A 646 -19.16 5.97 42.57
CA GLY A 646 -19.22 7.42 42.64
C GLY A 646 -18.80 8.06 41.29
N PRO A 647 -19.17 9.33 41.04
CA PRO A 647 -19.16 9.91 39.70
C PRO A 647 -17.74 10.21 39.20
N VAL A 648 -17.49 9.84 37.94
CA VAL A 648 -16.28 10.18 37.19
C VAL A 648 -16.25 11.68 36.96
N THR A 649 -15.29 12.36 37.60
CA THR A 649 -14.92 13.73 37.28
C THR A 649 -13.69 13.72 36.39
N THR A 650 -13.80 14.41 35.27
CA THR A 650 -12.77 14.64 34.25
C THR A 650 -11.63 15.48 34.80
N ALA A 651 -10.40 14.96 34.78
CA ALA A 651 -9.18 15.75 34.89
C ALA A 651 -8.20 15.35 33.79
N ALA A 652 -7.89 16.33 32.94
CA ALA A 652 -6.88 16.30 31.92
C ALA A 652 -5.46 16.20 32.52
N ASP A 653 -4.52 15.80 31.66
CA ASP A 653 -3.07 15.72 31.88
C ASP A 653 -2.57 14.59 32.79
N GLY A 654 -2.69 13.36 32.27
CA GLY A 654 -1.82 12.24 32.63
C GLY A 654 -0.93 11.90 31.43
N GLN A 655 0.38 12.10 31.55
CA GLN A 655 1.36 11.50 30.64
C GLN A 655 1.12 9.99 30.59
N ALA A 656 0.42 9.53 29.55
CA ALA A 656 0.31 8.13 29.22
C ALA A 656 1.74 7.61 29.02
N ALA A 657 2.13 6.61 29.82
CA ALA A 657 3.36 5.88 29.59
C ALA A 657 3.37 5.46 28.12
N THR A 658 4.30 5.99 27.33
CA THR A 658 4.45 5.64 25.93
C THR A 658 4.62 4.12 25.87
N PRO A 659 3.74 3.36 25.18
CA PRO A 659 3.90 1.92 25.08
C PRO A 659 5.26 1.63 24.45
N LEU A 660 6.17 1.04 25.21
CA LEU A 660 7.48 0.65 24.71
C LEU A 660 7.28 -0.44 23.66
N ALA A 661 7.88 -0.26 22.47
CA ALA A 661 7.85 -1.27 21.41
C ALA A 661 8.34 -2.62 21.95
N LEU A 662 7.72 -3.72 21.49
CA LEU A 662 8.12 -5.06 21.94
C LEU A 662 9.64 -5.28 21.72
N PRO A 663 10.35 -5.89 22.69
CA PRO A 663 11.75 -6.23 22.51
C PRO A 663 11.95 -7.19 21.32
N LEU A 664 13.19 -7.34 20.85
CA LEU A 664 13.50 -8.37 19.85
C LEU A 664 13.13 -9.74 20.41
N GLN A 665 12.53 -10.59 19.58
CA GLN A 665 12.22 -11.96 19.99
C GLN A 665 13.53 -12.72 20.24
N ARG A 666 13.60 -13.47 21.34
CA ARG A 666 14.78 -14.30 21.64
C ARG A 666 14.83 -15.51 20.71
N GLY A 667 16.05 -15.84 20.28
CA GLY A 667 16.35 -16.97 19.40
C GLY A 667 17.31 -16.57 18.30
N LEU A 668 18.17 -17.51 17.88
CA LEU A 668 19.06 -17.28 16.74
C LEU A 668 18.33 -17.67 15.44
N PRO A 669 18.29 -16.81 14.41
CA PRO A 669 17.78 -17.18 13.10
C PRO A 669 18.71 -18.21 12.45
N CYS A 670 18.21 -19.43 12.31
CA CYS A 670 18.90 -20.57 11.77
C CYS A 670 18.28 -21.00 10.45
N PHE A 671 19.11 -21.49 9.54
CA PHE A 671 18.74 -21.88 8.19
C PHE A 671 19.32 -23.25 7.83
N THR A 672 18.56 -24.03 7.08
CA THR A 672 19.04 -25.32 6.54
C THR A 672 19.99 -25.15 5.34
N SER A 673 19.94 -24.00 4.68
CA SER A 673 20.77 -23.67 3.51
C SER A 673 21.55 -22.36 3.70
N PRO A 674 22.88 -22.34 3.48
CA PRO A 674 23.64 -21.11 3.51
C PRO A 674 23.18 -20.10 2.46
N GLY A 675 22.69 -20.58 1.30
CA GLY A 675 22.16 -19.71 0.25
C GLY A 675 20.91 -18.93 0.69
N ALA A 676 19.99 -19.59 1.40
CA ALA A 676 18.80 -18.95 1.96
C ALA A 676 19.17 -17.92 3.03
N ALA A 677 20.09 -18.28 3.94
CA ALA A 677 20.60 -17.37 4.97
C ALA A 677 21.20 -16.09 4.36
N LEU A 678 22.01 -16.23 3.31
CA LEU A 678 22.65 -15.11 2.62
C LEU A 678 21.66 -14.26 1.83
N ALA A 679 20.67 -14.87 1.17
CA ALA A 679 19.63 -14.14 0.45
C ALA A 679 18.78 -13.28 1.42
N ALA A 680 18.37 -13.86 2.55
CA ALA A 680 17.60 -13.18 3.58
C ALA A 680 18.41 -12.05 4.24
N LEU A 681 19.65 -12.33 4.67
CA LEU A 681 20.53 -11.31 5.24
C LEU A 681 20.84 -10.19 4.22
N GLY A 682 21.06 -10.54 2.96
CA GLY A 682 21.26 -9.58 1.88
C GLY A 682 20.05 -8.65 1.68
N ALA A 683 18.83 -9.17 1.77
CA ALA A 683 17.61 -8.35 1.74
C ALA A 683 17.55 -7.38 2.93
N VAL A 684 17.86 -7.86 4.15
CA VAL A 684 17.89 -7.03 5.36
C VAL A 684 18.98 -5.95 5.29
N VAL A 685 20.17 -6.25 4.75
CA VAL A 685 21.25 -5.27 4.53
C VAL A 685 20.82 -4.20 3.51
N ARG A 686 20.18 -4.59 2.40
CA ARG A 686 19.65 -3.63 1.42
C ARG A 686 18.59 -2.72 2.03
N TYR A 687 17.68 -3.29 2.82
CA TYR A 687 16.67 -2.52 3.56
C TYR A 687 17.31 -1.56 4.58
N ALA A 688 18.29 -2.02 5.36
CA ALA A 688 18.98 -1.17 6.35
C ALA A 688 19.69 0.02 5.67
N ARG A 689 20.34 -0.22 4.53
CA ARG A 689 20.92 0.85 3.68
C ARG A 689 19.86 1.79 3.14
N TRP A 690 18.75 1.26 2.63
CA TRP A 690 17.63 2.07 2.15
C TRP A 690 17.00 2.91 3.26
N ARG A 691 16.92 2.40 4.49
CA ARG A 691 16.33 3.12 5.63
C ARG A 691 17.26 4.22 6.16
N ALA A 692 18.57 3.99 6.11
CA ALA A 692 19.57 4.92 6.64
C ALA A 692 19.97 6.03 5.66
N ARG A 693 19.69 5.87 4.36
CA ARG A 693 20.04 6.88 3.35
C ARG A 693 19.13 8.10 3.46
N ASP A 694 19.64 9.23 2.99
CA ASP A 694 18.79 10.36 2.67
C ASP A 694 17.88 10.01 1.48
N HIS A 695 16.60 10.28 1.62
CA HIS A 695 15.59 10.02 0.60
C HIS A 695 15.34 11.23 -0.29
N GLY A 696 15.98 12.37 -0.01
CA GLY A 696 15.78 13.62 -0.71
C GLY A 696 14.36 14.16 -0.58
N GLU A 697 14.08 15.20 -1.36
CA GLU A 697 12.77 15.84 -1.45
C GLU A 697 12.02 15.39 -2.71
N PHE A 698 10.69 15.35 -2.63
CA PHE A 698 9.83 15.15 -3.79
C PHE A 698 9.99 16.31 -4.78
N LEU A 699 10.15 15.95 -6.06
CA LEU A 699 10.42 16.88 -7.14
C LEU A 699 9.16 17.64 -7.52
N ASP A 700 9.32 18.95 -7.69
CA ASP A 700 8.25 19.87 -8.04
C ASP A 700 8.83 20.96 -8.96
N PRO A 701 9.03 20.64 -10.25
CA PRO A 701 9.72 21.54 -11.17
C PRO A 701 8.99 22.87 -11.37
N GLU A 702 9.73 23.97 -11.36
CA GLU A 702 9.17 25.30 -11.66
C GLU A 702 8.77 25.46 -13.14
N GLY A 703 7.90 26.44 -13.39
CA GLY A 703 7.46 26.81 -14.74
C GLY A 703 6.48 25.81 -15.37
N VAL A 704 5.73 25.08 -14.54
CA VAL A 704 4.69 24.15 -14.97
C VAL A 704 3.33 24.86 -14.95
N ASP A 705 2.62 24.78 -16.07
CA ASP A 705 1.27 25.27 -16.27
C ASP A 705 0.34 24.06 -16.52
N VAL A 706 -0.18 23.51 -15.41
CA VAL A 706 -1.06 22.32 -15.44
C VAL A 706 -2.36 22.62 -16.20
N ASP A 707 -2.79 23.88 -16.22
CA ASP A 707 -4.04 24.31 -16.84
C ASP A 707 -3.95 24.39 -18.36
N ALA A 708 -2.87 24.97 -18.87
CA ALA A 708 -2.58 24.96 -20.30
C ALA A 708 -2.49 23.52 -20.82
N ALA A 709 -1.85 22.63 -20.07
CA ALA A 709 -1.81 21.20 -20.40
C ALA A 709 -3.20 20.55 -20.39
N ALA A 710 -4.00 20.80 -19.36
CA ALA A 710 -5.37 20.28 -19.26
C ALA A 710 -6.26 20.76 -20.41
N ALA A 711 -6.12 22.01 -20.87
CA ALA A 711 -6.87 22.55 -22.01
C ALA A 711 -6.56 21.83 -23.33
N VAL A 712 -5.27 21.52 -23.58
CA VAL A 712 -4.84 20.73 -24.74
C VAL A 712 -5.44 19.32 -24.67
N LEU A 713 -5.34 18.67 -23.50
CA LEU A 713 -5.84 17.31 -23.29
C LEU A 713 -7.36 17.21 -23.36
N ALA A 714 -8.09 18.21 -22.86
CA ALA A 714 -9.55 18.27 -22.97
C ALA A 714 -10.01 18.32 -24.43
N THR A 715 -9.27 19.05 -25.28
CA THR A 715 -9.54 19.11 -26.73
C THR A 715 -9.26 17.78 -27.41
N ALA A 716 -8.15 17.12 -27.07
CA ALA A 716 -7.82 15.80 -27.60
C ALA A 716 -8.81 14.72 -27.14
N ARG A 717 -9.26 14.77 -25.88
CA ARG A 717 -10.21 13.81 -25.30
C ARG A 717 -11.56 13.82 -26.00
N ARG A 718 -12.00 14.94 -26.58
CA ARG A 718 -13.22 14.97 -27.41
C ARG A 718 -13.16 14.03 -28.62
N ARG A 719 -11.96 13.61 -29.04
CA ARG A 719 -11.73 12.66 -30.14
C ARG A 719 -11.66 11.20 -29.69
N VAL A 720 -11.68 10.93 -28.38
CA VAL A 720 -11.57 9.57 -27.83
C VAL A 720 -12.96 8.95 -27.70
N ALA A 721 -13.22 7.90 -28.48
CA ALA A 721 -14.41 7.07 -28.32
C ALA A 721 -14.08 5.85 -27.44
N ASP A 722 -14.77 5.72 -26.31
CA ASP A 722 -14.68 4.56 -25.40
C ASP A 722 -13.25 4.20 -24.92
N VAL A 723 -12.72 3.04 -25.30
CA VAL A 723 -11.41 2.49 -24.88
C VAL A 723 -10.29 2.78 -25.88
N GLU A 724 -10.60 3.40 -27.02
CA GLU A 724 -9.60 3.70 -28.05
C GLU A 724 -8.60 4.76 -27.57
N LEU A 725 -7.38 4.68 -28.10
CA LEU A 725 -6.38 5.73 -27.89
C LEU A 725 -6.38 6.69 -29.06
N SER A 726 -6.34 7.99 -28.77
CA SER A 726 -6.20 9.03 -29.79
C SER A 726 -4.79 9.60 -29.74
N ARG A 727 -4.16 9.69 -30.90
CA ARG A 727 -2.82 10.28 -31.05
C ARG A 727 -2.91 11.81 -31.03
N LEU A 728 -2.04 12.45 -30.26
CA LEU A 728 -1.85 13.89 -30.34
C LEU A 728 -1.15 14.29 -31.65
N THR A 729 -1.60 15.39 -32.24
CA THR A 729 -0.93 16.02 -33.39
C THR A 729 0.40 16.64 -32.96
N GLY A 730 1.26 16.97 -33.93
CA GLY A 730 2.57 17.58 -33.64
C GLY A 730 2.44 18.90 -32.86
N GLU A 731 1.47 19.73 -33.22
CA GLU A 731 1.21 21.02 -32.55
C GLU A 731 0.69 20.82 -31.12
N GLU A 732 -0.23 19.87 -30.91
CA GLU A 732 -0.73 19.52 -29.58
C GLU A 732 0.38 18.96 -28.68
N CYS A 733 1.25 18.10 -29.22
CA CYS A 733 2.43 17.60 -28.50
C CYS A 733 3.34 18.75 -28.08
N VAL A 734 3.64 19.70 -28.96
CA VAL A 734 4.48 20.86 -28.64
C VAL A 734 3.85 21.70 -27.55
N ALA A 735 2.55 22.02 -27.66
CA ALA A 735 1.83 22.81 -26.67
C ALA A 735 1.80 22.13 -25.29
N LEU A 736 1.47 20.82 -25.25
CA LEU A 736 1.42 20.05 -24.01
C LEU A 736 2.78 19.96 -23.33
N MET A 737 3.84 19.67 -24.09
CA MET A 737 5.19 19.56 -23.53
C MET A 737 5.73 20.93 -23.06
N ALA A 738 5.42 22.01 -23.80
CA ALA A 738 5.80 23.37 -23.41
C ALA A 738 5.14 23.82 -22.10
N ALA A 739 3.91 23.38 -21.82
CA ALA A 739 3.23 23.63 -20.56
C ALA A 739 3.96 23.04 -19.34
N TYR A 740 4.81 22.03 -19.55
CA TYR A 740 5.68 21.46 -18.51
C TYR A 740 7.14 21.95 -18.61
N GLY A 741 7.41 22.98 -19.40
CA GLY A 741 8.76 23.49 -19.65
C GLY A 741 9.63 22.56 -20.51
N ILE A 742 9.05 21.56 -21.18
CA ILE A 742 9.80 20.62 -22.02
C ILE A 742 9.81 21.11 -23.47
N ARG A 743 10.99 21.47 -23.96
CA ARG A 743 11.17 21.97 -25.33
C ARG A 743 11.40 20.83 -26.31
N LEU A 744 10.45 20.63 -27.22
CA LEU A 744 10.60 19.75 -28.38
C LEU A 744 11.31 20.49 -29.52
N LEU A 745 12.28 19.83 -30.18
CA LEU A 745 12.97 20.42 -31.32
C LEU A 745 12.02 20.53 -32.53
N PRO A 746 11.79 21.72 -33.09
CA PRO A 746 10.84 21.89 -34.20
C PRO A 746 11.26 21.12 -35.45
N SER A 747 10.34 20.36 -36.04
CA SER A 747 10.47 19.81 -37.39
C SER A 747 9.45 20.43 -38.33
N ALA A 748 9.73 20.44 -39.62
CA ALA A 748 8.84 20.95 -40.65
C ALA A 748 8.59 19.89 -41.72
N ARG A 749 7.32 19.60 -41.95
CA ARG A 749 6.86 18.73 -43.03
C ARG A 749 6.90 19.50 -44.34
N PHE A 750 7.25 18.83 -45.43
CA PHE A 750 7.27 19.41 -46.75
C PHE A 750 6.71 18.43 -47.78
N THR A 751 6.21 18.96 -48.89
CA THR A 751 5.73 18.17 -50.02
C THR A 751 6.63 18.30 -51.25
N THR A 752 7.43 19.37 -51.31
CA THR A 752 8.40 19.60 -52.38
C THR A 752 9.80 19.86 -51.85
N ALA A 753 10.82 19.58 -52.66
CA ALA A 753 12.21 19.83 -52.27
C ALA A 753 12.52 21.32 -52.04
N GLU A 754 11.78 22.24 -52.68
CA GLU A 754 11.93 23.68 -52.46
C GLU A 754 11.32 24.13 -51.14
N GLU A 755 10.16 23.59 -50.76
CA GLU A 755 9.60 23.77 -49.41
C GLU A 755 10.58 23.28 -48.34
N ALA A 756 11.20 22.10 -48.55
CA ALA A 756 12.20 21.56 -47.64
C ALA A 756 13.40 22.51 -47.44
N VAL A 757 13.86 23.17 -48.51
CA VAL A 757 14.97 24.13 -48.46
C VAL A 757 14.56 25.42 -47.75
N ALA A 758 13.36 25.92 -48.00
CA ALA A 758 12.83 27.10 -47.32
C ALA A 758 12.72 26.84 -45.80
N GLU A 759 12.18 25.68 -45.42
CA GLU A 759 12.07 25.27 -44.02
C GLU A 759 13.44 25.01 -43.38
N ALA A 760 14.37 24.36 -44.07
CA ALA A 760 15.73 24.17 -43.56
C ALA A 760 16.45 25.51 -43.31
N THR A 761 16.22 26.51 -44.17
CA THR A 761 16.78 27.86 -43.99
C THR A 761 16.15 28.57 -42.77
N ARG A 762 14.85 28.37 -42.53
CA ARG A 762 14.15 28.92 -41.37
C ARG A 762 14.58 28.24 -40.05
N LEU A 763 14.79 26.92 -40.08
CA LEU A 763 15.18 26.12 -38.92
C LEU A 763 16.69 26.26 -38.59
N GLY A 764 17.51 26.57 -39.59
CA GLY A 764 18.96 26.71 -39.47
C GLY A 764 19.73 25.45 -39.86
N TRP A 765 20.84 25.65 -40.55
CA TRP A 765 21.75 24.60 -41.01
C TRP A 765 22.80 24.27 -39.93
N PRO A 766 23.32 23.02 -39.86
CA PRO A 766 22.95 21.86 -40.67
C PRO A 766 21.63 21.22 -40.25
N VAL A 767 20.97 20.51 -41.18
CA VAL A 767 19.68 19.84 -40.96
C VAL A 767 19.77 18.33 -41.11
N ALA A 768 18.81 17.64 -40.51
CA ALA A 768 18.50 16.24 -40.73
C ALA A 768 17.23 16.13 -41.59
N LEU A 769 17.21 15.15 -42.48
CA LEU A 769 16.06 14.73 -43.27
C LEU A 769 15.56 13.39 -42.72
N LYS A 770 14.25 13.29 -42.43
CA LYS A 770 13.64 12.11 -41.81
C LYS A 770 12.35 11.72 -42.52
N THR A 771 12.09 10.42 -42.59
CA THR A 771 10.76 9.91 -42.99
C THR A 771 9.77 10.10 -41.85
N MET A 772 8.51 10.27 -42.17
CA MET A 772 7.41 10.33 -41.21
C MET A 772 6.84 8.94 -40.89
N ASP A 773 7.30 7.89 -41.56
CA ASP A 773 6.91 6.51 -41.22
C ASP A 773 7.40 6.12 -39.82
N GLU A 774 6.51 5.59 -38.99
CA GLU A 774 6.79 5.30 -37.58
C GLU A 774 7.89 4.23 -37.39
N HIS A 775 7.97 3.25 -38.29
CA HIS A 775 8.92 2.14 -38.19
C HIS A 775 10.29 2.50 -38.75
N LEU A 776 10.36 3.42 -39.71
CA LEU A 776 11.58 3.78 -40.42
C LEU A 776 12.23 5.07 -39.91
N ARG A 777 11.49 5.97 -39.24
CA ARG A 777 11.98 7.31 -38.82
C ARG A 777 13.13 7.32 -37.81
N HIS A 778 13.46 6.18 -37.22
CA HIS A 778 14.60 6.01 -36.31
C HIS A 778 15.69 5.08 -36.87
N ARG A 779 15.53 4.58 -38.10
CA ARG A 779 16.40 3.57 -38.73
C ARG A 779 17.34 4.19 -39.76
N LEU A 780 18.51 4.63 -39.29
CA LEU A 780 19.58 5.13 -40.17
C LEU A 780 20.08 4.05 -41.14
N ASP A 781 20.15 2.80 -40.68
CA ASP A 781 20.59 1.63 -41.43
C ASP A 781 19.69 1.30 -42.62
N LEU A 782 18.38 1.59 -42.52
CA LEU A 782 17.40 1.42 -43.60
C LEU A 782 17.21 2.68 -44.45
N GLY A 783 17.99 3.74 -44.20
CA GLY A 783 17.92 4.99 -44.95
C GLY A 783 16.73 5.89 -44.60
N GLY A 784 16.03 5.62 -43.49
CA GLY A 784 14.92 6.44 -42.98
C GLY A 784 15.35 7.77 -42.37
N VAL A 785 16.65 8.00 -42.20
CA VAL A 785 17.24 9.24 -41.66
C VAL A 785 18.53 9.58 -42.40
N ARG A 786 18.69 10.85 -42.78
CA ARG A 786 19.93 11.45 -43.28
C ARG A 786 20.33 12.61 -42.37
N LEU A 787 21.56 12.58 -41.87
CA LEU A 787 22.08 13.57 -40.92
C LEU A 787 23.13 14.46 -41.58
N SER A 788 23.46 15.58 -40.93
CA SER A 788 24.54 16.49 -41.31
C SER A 788 24.45 16.99 -42.76
N ILE A 789 23.27 17.49 -43.14
CA ILE A 789 23.07 18.14 -44.44
C ILE A 789 23.35 19.63 -44.26
N ASP A 790 24.42 20.13 -44.88
CA ASP A 790 24.94 21.49 -44.64
C ASP A 790 24.36 22.55 -45.58
N ASP A 791 23.79 22.16 -46.72
CA ASP A 791 23.36 23.09 -47.76
C ASP A 791 22.15 22.61 -48.58
N ALA A 792 21.52 23.55 -49.29
CA ALA A 792 20.32 23.33 -50.07
C ALA A 792 20.51 22.35 -51.25
N ALA A 793 21.69 22.29 -51.87
CA ALA A 793 21.94 21.36 -52.96
C ALA A 793 22.08 19.93 -52.42
N SER A 794 22.78 19.77 -51.30
CA SER A 794 22.91 18.52 -50.55
C SER A 794 21.55 18.01 -50.06
N LEU A 795 20.67 18.90 -49.58
CA LEU A 795 19.31 18.52 -49.17
C LEU A 795 18.50 17.94 -50.32
N ARG A 796 18.45 18.63 -51.47
CA ARG A 796 17.73 18.14 -52.67
C ARG A 796 18.21 16.76 -53.12
N ARG A 797 19.53 16.54 -53.14
CA ARG A 797 20.11 15.23 -53.49
C ARG A 797 19.71 14.14 -52.48
N ASN A 798 19.73 14.46 -51.19
CA ASN A 798 19.35 13.52 -50.14
C ASN A 798 17.86 13.17 -50.20
N ILE A 799 16.97 14.12 -50.50
CA ILE A 799 15.53 13.86 -50.70
C ILE A 799 15.33 12.85 -51.83
N ALA A 800 15.85 13.15 -53.03
CA ALA A 800 15.70 12.26 -54.19
C ALA A 800 16.37 10.88 -53.99
N GLN A 801 17.43 10.80 -53.19
CA GLN A 801 18.05 9.52 -52.84
C GLN A 801 17.21 8.75 -51.82
N MET A 802 16.69 9.42 -50.80
CA MET A 802 15.89 8.81 -49.76
C MET A 802 14.57 8.27 -50.31
N GLU A 803 13.89 9.01 -51.19
CA GLU A 803 12.70 8.52 -51.91
C GLU A 803 12.99 7.23 -52.68
N ARG A 804 14.12 7.16 -53.39
CA ARG A 804 14.51 5.94 -54.12
C ARG A 804 14.81 4.76 -53.20
N VAL A 805 15.46 5.01 -52.06
CA VAL A 805 15.79 3.97 -51.07
C VAL A 805 14.53 3.46 -50.37
N LEU A 806 13.58 4.34 -50.09
CA LEU A 806 12.35 4.01 -49.37
C LEU A 806 11.22 3.48 -50.28
N ALA A 807 11.29 3.70 -51.59
CA ALA A 807 10.29 3.24 -52.56
C ALA A 807 9.88 1.76 -52.43
N PRO A 808 10.78 0.80 -52.12
CA PRO A 808 10.38 -0.60 -51.88
C PRO A 808 9.50 -0.81 -50.64
N PHE A 809 9.58 0.09 -49.66
CA PHE A 809 8.83 0.03 -48.41
C PHE A 809 7.50 0.80 -48.48
N GLY A 810 7.40 1.78 -49.38
CA GLY A 810 6.20 2.59 -49.59
C GLY A 810 6.51 4.04 -49.96
N SER A 811 5.47 4.87 -50.00
CA SER A 811 5.60 6.32 -50.11
C SER A 811 5.20 6.94 -48.78
N PHE A 812 6.10 7.72 -48.20
CA PHE A 812 5.96 8.29 -46.88
C PHE A 812 6.23 9.79 -46.93
N GLY A 813 5.53 10.57 -46.11
CA GLY A 813 5.86 11.98 -45.91
C GLY A 813 7.29 12.12 -45.35
N MET A 814 7.91 13.27 -45.58
CA MET A 814 9.24 13.58 -45.06
C MET A 814 9.22 14.91 -44.29
N GLU A 815 10.15 15.04 -43.35
CA GLU A 815 10.35 16.24 -42.56
C GLU A 815 11.82 16.65 -42.51
N VAL A 816 12.06 17.96 -42.41
CA VAL A 816 13.38 18.53 -42.10
C VAL A 816 13.40 19.04 -40.66
N GLN A 817 14.53 18.86 -39.98
CA GLN A 817 14.74 19.30 -38.60
C GLN A 817 16.19 19.79 -38.45
N SER A 818 16.43 20.86 -37.69
CA SER A 818 17.80 21.31 -37.39
C SER A 818 18.58 20.23 -36.63
N MET A 819 19.90 20.18 -36.80
CA MET A 819 20.75 19.28 -36.00
C MET A 819 20.85 19.78 -34.55
N ALA A 820 20.61 18.90 -33.59
CA ALA A 820 20.90 19.17 -32.18
C ALA A 820 22.39 18.96 -31.88
N PRO A 821 22.91 19.54 -30.78
CA PRO A 821 24.27 19.27 -30.32
C PRO A 821 24.51 17.76 -30.13
N ALA A 822 25.73 17.32 -30.46
CA ALA A 822 26.10 15.92 -30.28
C ALA A 822 26.06 15.54 -28.79
N GLY A 823 25.50 14.36 -28.50
CA GLY A 823 25.29 13.90 -27.14
C GLY A 823 24.93 12.42 -27.09
N GLN A 824 24.74 11.90 -25.88
CA GLN A 824 24.27 10.54 -25.68
C GLN A 824 22.77 10.47 -25.97
N ALA A 825 22.36 9.50 -26.79
CA ALA A 825 20.96 9.29 -27.08
C ALA A 825 20.30 8.45 -25.97
N CYS A 826 19.21 8.99 -25.42
CA CYS A 826 18.38 8.41 -24.38
C CYS A 826 16.94 8.26 -24.85
N SER A 827 16.19 7.43 -24.15
CA SER A 827 14.76 7.22 -24.35
C SER A 827 14.03 7.32 -23.02
N ILE A 828 12.93 8.07 -23.01
CA ILE A 828 12.01 8.14 -21.87
C ILE A 828 10.65 7.65 -22.35
N ARG A 829 10.09 6.65 -21.65
CA ARG A 829 8.73 6.19 -21.90
C ARG A 829 7.92 6.38 -20.64
N ALA A 830 6.64 6.69 -20.77
CA ALA A 830 5.76 6.69 -19.64
C ALA A 830 4.35 6.21 -20.00
N ILE A 831 3.80 5.31 -19.20
CA ILE A 831 2.47 4.72 -19.42
C ILE A 831 1.56 5.01 -18.24
N GLU A 832 0.25 4.95 -18.46
CA GLU A 832 -0.73 4.85 -17.38
C GLU A 832 -1.19 3.39 -17.29
N ASP A 833 -0.71 2.71 -16.25
CA ASP A 833 -1.01 1.31 -15.97
C ASP A 833 -2.25 1.16 -15.08
N PRO A 834 -3.17 0.22 -15.37
CA PRO A 834 -4.35 0.01 -14.54
C PRO A 834 -4.04 -0.39 -13.08
N LEU A 835 -2.96 -1.15 -12.85
CA LEU A 835 -2.59 -1.72 -11.56
C LEU A 835 -1.60 -0.87 -10.77
N MET A 836 -0.71 -0.13 -11.42
CA MET A 836 0.35 0.67 -10.79
C MET A 836 0.15 2.18 -10.93
N GLY A 837 -0.71 2.61 -11.85
CA GLY A 837 -0.84 4.02 -12.20
C GLY A 837 0.29 4.47 -13.13
N PRO A 838 0.84 5.67 -12.94
CA PRO A 838 1.86 6.18 -13.85
C PRO A 838 3.16 5.41 -13.64
N VAL A 839 3.76 4.94 -14.74
CA VAL A 839 5.09 4.32 -14.72
C VAL A 839 5.97 5.09 -15.70
N VAL A 840 7.10 5.59 -15.21
CA VAL A 840 8.13 6.25 -16.02
C VAL A 840 9.30 5.29 -16.19
N SER A 841 9.78 5.16 -17.42
CA SER A 841 10.87 4.27 -17.81
C SER A 841 11.97 5.07 -18.49
N PHE A 842 13.21 4.78 -18.13
CA PHE A 842 14.41 5.43 -18.67
C PHE A 842 15.40 4.39 -19.19
N GLY A 843 16.01 4.67 -20.33
CA GLY A 843 17.06 3.84 -20.93
C GLY A 843 17.88 4.62 -21.93
N LEU A 844 19.00 4.05 -22.38
CA LEU A 844 19.73 4.60 -23.53
C LEU A 844 19.02 4.22 -24.83
N ALA A 845 19.05 5.10 -25.82
CA ALA A 845 18.45 4.80 -27.12
C ALA A 845 19.33 3.83 -27.91
N GLY A 846 18.69 2.86 -28.57
CA GLY A 846 19.35 1.92 -29.50
C GLY A 846 18.77 0.51 -29.43
N ASP A 847 18.87 -0.22 -30.54
CA ASP A 847 18.27 -1.56 -30.67
C ASP A 847 18.84 -2.56 -29.68
N ALA A 848 20.14 -2.51 -29.39
CA ALA A 848 20.76 -3.38 -28.40
C ALA A 848 20.20 -3.16 -26.99
N VAL A 849 19.85 -1.93 -26.62
CA VAL A 849 19.24 -1.61 -25.31
C VAL A 849 17.83 -2.16 -25.25
N ASN A 850 17.05 -2.00 -26.33
CA ASN A 850 15.71 -2.59 -26.44
C ASN A 850 15.74 -4.14 -26.37
N LEU A 851 16.70 -4.78 -27.03
CA LEU A 851 16.83 -6.24 -27.07
C LEU A 851 17.30 -6.86 -25.74
N LEU A 852 18.15 -6.14 -25.00
CA LEU A 852 18.68 -6.57 -23.70
C LEU A 852 17.79 -6.16 -22.52
N ASP A 853 16.67 -5.47 -22.81
CA ASP A 853 15.76 -4.92 -21.82
C ASP A 853 16.47 -4.10 -20.73
N ASP A 854 17.48 -3.30 -21.15
CA ASP A 854 18.30 -2.48 -20.23
C ASP A 854 17.59 -1.16 -19.89
N TRP A 855 16.46 -1.29 -19.21
CA TRP A 855 15.60 -0.21 -18.76
C TRP A 855 15.60 -0.09 -17.23
N ALA A 856 15.30 1.11 -16.77
CA ALA A 856 14.95 1.37 -15.39
C ALA A 856 13.56 1.96 -15.30
N HIS A 857 12.85 1.67 -14.22
CA HIS A 857 11.46 2.07 -14.02
C HIS A 857 11.29 2.81 -12.69
N ALA A 858 10.31 3.69 -12.63
CA ALA A 858 9.96 4.46 -11.45
C ALA A 858 8.46 4.79 -11.45
N VAL A 859 7.89 4.92 -10.26
CA VAL A 859 6.48 5.31 -10.07
C VAL A 859 6.43 6.68 -9.40
N PRO A 860 5.83 7.71 -10.05
CA PRO A 860 5.61 9.02 -9.45
C PRO A 860 4.77 8.97 -8.14
N PRO A 861 4.91 9.98 -7.25
CA PRO A 861 5.84 11.11 -7.34
C PRO A 861 7.30 10.69 -7.10
N LEU A 862 8.23 11.32 -7.82
CA LEU A 862 9.66 11.03 -7.70
C LEU A 862 10.34 12.00 -6.74
N SER A 863 11.25 11.48 -5.90
CA SER A 863 12.23 12.33 -5.21
C SER A 863 13.46 12.59 -6.06
N THR A 864 14.25 13.58 -5.65
CA THR A 864 15.60 13.85 -6.22
C THR A 864 16.46 12.58 -6.26
N VAL A 865 16.40 11.75 -5.20
CA VAL A 865 17.11 10.46 -5.14
C VAL A 865 16.50 9.43 -6.10
N ASP A 866 15.17 9.38 -6.22
CA ASP A 866 14.51 8.45 -7.15
C ASP A 866 14.86 8.76 -8.62
N ALA A 867 14.92 10.04 -9.00
CA ALA A 867 15.35 10.46 -10.35
C ALA A 867 16.83 10.11 -10.60
N ALA A 868 17.70 10.37 -9.62
CA ALA A 868 19.11 10.04 -9.69
C ALA A 868 19.36 8.52 -9.81
N ASP A 869 18.61 7.71 -9.05
CA ASP A 869 18.64 6.25 -9.11
C ASP A 869 18.11 5.75 -10.47
N LEU A 870 17.03 6.35 -10.98
CA LEU A 870 16.45 6.00 -12.29
C LEU A 870 17.44 6.20 -13.44
N VAL A 871 18.21 7.30 -13.44
CA VAL A 871 19.23 7.57 -14.48
C VAL A 871 20.42 6.62 -14.40
N ARG A 872 20.84 6.25 -13.19
CA ARG A 872 22.02 5.39 -12.96
C ARG A 872 21.73 3.89 -13.11
N SER A 873 20.47 3.49 -13.02
CA SER A 873 20.06 2.08 -12.98
C SER A 873 20.35 1.30 -14.28
N PRO A 874 20.13 1.83 -15.49
CA PRO A 874 20.48 1.10 -16.72
C PRO A 874 21.98 0.81 -16.76
N ARG A 875 22.38 -0.39 -17.16
CA ARG A 875 23.79 -0.82 -17.24
C ARG A 875 24.57 0.05 -18.21
N ALA A 876 23.94 0.45 -19.31
CA ALA A 876 24.51 1.34 -20.31
C ALA A 876 24.63 2.81 -19.85
N SER A 877 24.01 3.20 -18.72
CA SER A 877 24.06 4.57 -18.17
C SER A 877 25.47 5.08 -17.90
N ARG A 878 26.45 4.19 -17.74
CA ARG A 878 27.88 4.53 -17.63
C ARG A 878 28.36 5.48 -18.72
N LYS A 879 27.77 5.44 -19.93
CA LYS A 879 28.08 6.38 -21.02
C LYS A 879 27.73 7.84 -20.71
N LEU A 880 26.75 8.09 -19.85
CA LEU A 880 26.37 9.43 -19.41
C LEU A 880 27.42 10.04 -18.47
N PHE A 881 28.20 9.21 -17.76
CA PHE A 881 29.21 9.65 -16.80
C PHE A 881 30.63 9.68 -17.41
N GLY A 882 30.74 9.55 -18.72
CA GLY A 882 32.00 9.45 -19.46
C GLY A 882 32.43 8.00 -19.69
N TYR A 883 32.75 7.66 -20.94
CA TYR A 883 33.13 6.30 -21.33
C TYR A 883 34.06 6.32 -22.54
N GLN A 884 35.19 5.60 -22.46
CA GLN A 884 36.17 5.46 -23.56
C GLN A 884 36.58 6.80 -24.22
N GLY A 885 36.85 7.82 -23.41
CA GLY A 885 37.28 9.14 -23.88
C GLY A 885 36.14 10.09 -24.27
N LEU A 886 34.87 9.65 -24.24
CA LEU A 886 33.73 10.55 -24.34
C LEU A 886 33.55 11.36 -23.05
N PRO A 887 33.28 12.67 -23.15
CA PRO A 887 33.02 13.50 -21.97
C PRO A 887 31.70 13.08 -21.28
N PRO A 888 31.56 13.39 -19.98
CA PRO A 888 30.28 13.22 -19.29
C PRO A 888 29.19 14.11 -19.91
N ALA A 889 27.98 13.58 -19.95
CA ALA A 889 26.78 14.30 -20.37
C ALA A 889 26.21 15.15 -19.22
N ASP A 890 25.32 16.08 -19.54
CA ASP A 890 24.59 16.90 -18.57
C ASP A 890 23.52 16.07 -17.85
N VAL A 891 23.96 15.30 -16.85
CA VAL A 891 23.10 14.43 -16.03
C VAL A 891 22.00 15.21 -15.29
N PRO A 892 22.27 16.38 -14.68
CA PRO A 892 21.22 17.20 -14.07
C PRO A 892 20.08 17.55 -15.04
N ALA A 893 20.39 17.84 -16.31
CA ALA A 893 19.35 18.15 -17.30
C ALA A 893 18.40 16.97 -17.58
N ILE A 894 18.93 15.73 -17.65
CA ILE A 894 18.08 14.55 -17.86
C ILE A 894 17.29 14.17 -16.59
N GLU A 895 17.85 14.40 -15.40
CA GLU A 895 17.15 14.26 -14.12
C GLU A 895 15.96 15.25 -14.04
N ASP A 896 16.13 16.52 -14.44
CA ASP A 896 15.03 17.52 -14.52
C ASP A 896 13.96 17.14 -15.56
N LEU A 897 14.36 16.66 -16.75
CA LEU A 897 13.39 16.19 -17.74
C LEU A 897 12.56 15.00 -17.22
N LEU A 898 13.19 14.05 -16.53
CA LEU A 898 12.48 12.93 -15.91
C LEU A 898 11.51 13.41 -14.81
N ALA A 899 11.91 14.42 -14.02
CA ALA A 899 11.04 15.05 -13.02
C ALA A 899 9.79 15.65 -13.68
N ARG A 900 9.97 16.40 -14.77
CA ARG A 900 8.86 17.03 -15.52
C ARG A 900 7.94 15.99 -16.17
N VAL A 901 8.50 14.91 -16.73
CA VAL A 901 7.70 13.81 -17.29
C VAL A 901 6.93 13.06 -16.19
N ALA A 902 7.56 12.84 -15.04
CA ALA A 902 6.91 12.21 -13.89
C ALA A 902 5.73 13.05 -13.38
N LEU A 903 5.93 14.37 -13.22
CA LEU A 903 4.86 15.29 -12.81
C LEU A 903 3.75 15.38 -13.87
N LEU A 904 4.09 15.47 -15.16
CA LEU A 904 3.12 15.44 -16.27
C LEU A 904 2.26 14.18 -16.21
N LYS A 905 2.86 13.02 -15.97
CA LYS A 905 2.10 11.76 -15.84
C LYS A 905 1.28 11.69 -14.57
N ASP A 906 1.79 12.19 -13.46
CA ASP A 906 1.05 12.18 -12.21
C ASP A 906 -0.20 13.05 -12.29
N ASN A 907 -0.06 14.23 -12.93
CA ASN A 907 -1.12 15.20 -13.14
C ASN A 907 -2.12 14.83 -14.24
N HIS A 908 -1.83 13.92 -15.15
CA HIS A 908 -2.69 13.67 -16.32
C HIS A 908 -2.84 12.17 -16.64
N PRO A 909 -3.68 11.42 -15.90
CA PRO A 909 -3.93 9.99 -16.15
C PRO A 909 -4.57 9.70 -17.52
N GLU A 910 -5.16 10.70 -18.18
CA GLU A 910 -5.62 10.63 -19.56
C GLU A 910 -4.48 10.39 -20.57
N ILE A 911 -3.23 10.71 -20.22
CA ILE A 911 -2.06 10.39 -21.04
C ILE A 911 -1.77 8.89 -20.89
N ALA A 912 -2.30 8.11 -21.83
CA ALA A 912 -2.15 6.66 -21.86
C ALA A 912 -0.69 6.25 -22.07
N ARG A 913 -0.03 6.87 -23.05
CA ARG A 913 1.35 6.60 -23.43
C ARG A 913 2.06 7.90 -23.78
N LEU A 914 3.30 8.01 -23.35
CA LEU A 914 4.26 9.05 -23.72
C LEU A 914 5.57 8.37 -24.08
N ASP A 915 6.18 8.77 -25.18
CA ASP A 915 7.45 8.25 -25.66
C ASP A 915 8.30 9.41 -26.20
N LEU A 916 9.42 9.69 -25.53
CA LEU A 916 10.43 10.66 -25.94
C LEU A 916 11.64 9.87 -26.45
N ASN A 917 11.76 9.80 -27.78
CA ASN A 917 12.80 9.00 -28.41
C ASN A 917 13.21 9.59 -29.78
N PRO A 918 14.48 9.98 -29.98
CA PRO A 918 15.54 10.08 -28.96
C PRO A 918 15.50 11.43 -28.21
N VAL A 919 16.03 11.42 -26.99
CA VAL A 919 16.49 12.60 -26.24
C VAL A 919 18.02 12.63 -26.32
N LEU A 920 18.60 13.69 -26.89
CA LEU A 920 20.07 13.84 -26.95
C LEU A 920 20.56 14.64 -25.75
N VAL A 921 21.39 14.02 -24.91
CA VAL A 921 22.00 14.65 -23.73
C VAL A 921 23.43 15.02 -24.08
N ALA A 922 23.67 16.32 -24.31
CA ALA A 922 24.99 16.84 -24.64
C ALA A 922 25.83 17.06 -23.37
N THR A 923 27.04 17.61 -23.50
CA THR A 923 27.87 18.00 -22.34
C THR A 923 27.29 19.20 -21.58
N SER A 924 26.42 19.98 -22.23
CA SER A 924 25.62 21.03 -21.62
C SER A 924 24.24 21.02 -22.25
N GLY A 925 23.22 20.83 -21.43
CA GLY A 925 21.82 20.72 -21.81
C GLY A 925 21.46 19.42 -22.53
N LEU A 926 20.18 19.35 -22.90
CA LEU A 926 19.62 18.27 -23.69
C LEU A 926 18.70 18.79 -24.78
N THR A 927 18.33 17.94 -25.73
CA THR A 927 17.35 18.25 -26.76
C THR A 927 16.44 17.05 -26.99
N VAL A 928 15.13 17.24 -26.80
CA VAL A 928 14.12 16.23 -27.15
C VAL A 928 13.88 16.31 -28.66
N LEU A 929 14.23 15.25 -29.41
CA LEU A 929 14.13 15.27 -30.87
C LEU A 929 12.75 14.88 -31.39
N SER A 930 12.05 14.02 -30.65
CA SER A 930 10.70 13.58 -31.00
C SER A 930 9.92 13.23 -29.75
N ALA A 931 8.62 13.53 -29.77
CA ALA A 931 7.67 13.11 -28.77
C ALA A 931 6.47 12.42 -29.43
N ALA A 932 5.93 11.44 -28.71
CA ALA A 932 4.86 10.57 -29.15
C ALA A 932 3.89 10.38 -27.99
N ILE A 933 2.68 10.92 -28.09
CA ILE A 933 1.72 10.97 -26.98
C ILE A 933 0.36 10.46 -27.42
N ASP A 934 -0.13 9.43 -26.73
CA ASP A 934 -1.46 8.85 -26.93
C ASP A 934 -2.32 9.14 -25.70
N VAL A 935 -3.52 9.65 -25.93
CA VAL A 935 -4.51 9.96 -24.89
C VAL A 935 -5.65 8.95 -24.92
N GLY A 936 -6.22 8.63 -23.77
CA GLY A 936 -7.36 7.72 -23.63
C GLY A 936 -8.30 8.14 -22.51
N ASN A 937 -9.40 7.41 -22.32
CA ASN A 937 -10.33 7.68 -21.22
C ASN A 937 -9.89 6.99 -19.92
N PRO A 938 -9.40 7.72 -18.89
CA PRO A 938 -8.89 7.11 -17.66
C PRO A 938 -9.99 6.36 -16.89
N GLN A 939 -11.24 6.85 -16.91
CA GLN A 939 -12.37 6.28 -16.19
C GLN A 939 -12.78 4.89 -16.70
N ARG A 940 -12.54 4.59 -17.98
CA ARG A 940 -12.85 3.27 -18.56
C ARG A 940 -11.65 2.32 -18.56
N ARG A 941 -10.44 2.86 -18.39
CA ARG A 941 -9.16 2.11 -18.36
C ARG A 941 -8.72 1.73 -16.95
N THR A 942 -9.17 2.46 -15.93
CA THR A 942 -8.83 2.27 -14.52
C THR A 942 -10.10 1.94 -13.74
N ASP A 943 -10.00 1.14 -12.67
CA ASP A 943 -11.16 0.78 -11.85
C ASP A 943 -11.62 2.03 -11.07
N SER A 944 -12.58 2.75 -11.66
CA SER A 944 -12.91 4.13 -11.32
C SER A 944 -13.69 4.30 -10.02
N ALA A 945 -14.22 3.23 -9.44
CA ALA A 945 -14.94 3.31 -8.16
C ALA A 945 -14.02 3.49 -6.94
N ARG A 946 -12.70 3.34 -7.08
CA ARG A 946 -11.70 3.59 -6.01
C ARG A 946 -10.65 4.65 -6.35
N ARG A 947 -10.74 5.27 -7.53
CA ARG A 947 -9.78 6.29 -8.04
C ARG A 947 -10.40 7.68 -8.23
N ALA A 948 -11.70 7.87 -8.04
CA ALA A 948 -12.36 9.15 -8.34
C ALA A 948 -11.99 10.32 -7.41
N MET A 949 -11.24 10.07 -6.35
CA MET A 949 -10.52 11.14 -5.65
C MET A 949 -9.06 11.09 -6.08
N ARG A 950 -8.58 12.18 -6.69
CA ARG A 950 -7.17 12.51 -6.57
C ARG A 950 -6.91 12.63 -5.07
N ASP A 951 -6.03 11.75 -4.61
CA ASP A 951 -5.60 11.49 -3.23
C ASP A 951 -6.64 10.81 -2.33
#